data_AF-A0A7G8PRR5-F1
#
_entry.id   AF-A0A7G8PRR5-F1
#
_cell.length_a   1.000
_cell.length_b   1.000
_cell.length_c   1.000
_cell.angle_alpha   90.00
_cell.angle_beta   90.00
_cell.angle_gamma   90.00
#
_symmetry.space_group_name_H-M   'P 1'
#
loop_
_entity.id
_entity.type
_entity.pdbx_description
1 polymer ?
#
loop_
_entity_poly.entity_id
_entity_poly.type
_entity_poly.pdbx_seq_one_letter_code
_entity_poly.pdbx_strand_id
1 'polypeptide(L)'
;MTQEEIKLWRDVMERVITEFNPDDEYPKGTKYFVKVGEKEIPPKVLYGRTYRIIEKEYPSATLYDRSGGVKTNQFIETCGFQIGEKLNYSVVEANTFEHHYNKKVKNARDFQNFIDFGFEMLQKLNIDMYKVRMAIDSGGDISVIIGMRAAYTYNEKSGKSLIGFLVSKDFKEKNKTRLNFTSEYNYGGYPDQSFVKVEITSWADLDSDLLDHHISQIKLQYDYIKDSKQTQWNVKANTTNSVIKYLMFRNENVENWVTALHEEKYDLRYWALGFNSNYERLDRFKNENFWQAIDFDKNDTSPTARTTRAKFVQISKGDLVVIKGYGGSHDLIVHYLGKVNDINLEDETLMLEKLPGELYRGKAPRGKGAGNWHDTIIEITRKRDIELLFYNKVGTEMENVKDEFIKWLIDNPRSNYFNNDYDTLNKYLDTYNSYFDLDIFLCNQSNYMTVIGEIEKVAYLDSNSEFYKYSDRESTHRPRAILGKTNYYQFLKNKFQSDQVVIDKAAHALNNNTMDLNKILYGPPGTGKTYKLQREYFDKFTKKETSLNRSQFIENIVSELSWWQVVAIAVLDLKTPKVSEIYAHEIIQKKAQLSNSKTVRQTIWGQLQSHTVMECENVNVQRRMEPLLFYKRKNSTWTINHEFLEESFPEAFEILTSTKNFRPNPDKLIRNYEFVTFHQSFGYEDFIEGIKPVMEEGSPELTYEIQDGVFKKLCMRAQGDPDNQYAIFIDEINRGNVSSIFGELITLVENDKRIGEENEMTAILPYSKQSFGVPRNIHIIGTMNTADRSVEALDTALRRRFVFEEIMPNPSLLNQIVFDGFNMEEVLRTINERIEVLLDRDHTIGHSYFISLNSGDTIKLKSIFANNIIPLLQEYFYHDYEKIALILGEGFVTPNKLKINFATFKEIDTPESETKYQLRTQITDIEKAVRILLNQDEQDQ
;
A
#
# COMPACT_ATOMS: atom_id res chain seq x y z
N MET A 1 10.74 -14.61 -38.42
CA MET A 1 11.65 -13.50 -38.69
C MET A 1 12.64 -13.95 -39.74
N THR A 2 12.89 -13.12 -40.75
CA THR A 2 14.00 -13.34 -41.69
C THR A 2 15.35 -13.08 -40.98
N GLN A 3 16.46 -13.54 -41.57
CA GLN A 3 17.79 -13.26 -41.00
C GLN A 3 18.11 -11.77 -40.95
N GLU A 4 17.61 -11.00 -41.92
CA GLU A 4 17.75 -9.55 -41.99
C GLU A 4 16.98 -8.85 -40.86
N GLU A 5 15.77 -9.31 -40.55
CA GLU A 5 14.99 -8.79 -39.41
C GLU A 5 15.66 -9.13 -38.07
N ILE A 6 16.16 -10.35 -37.89
CA ILE A 6 16.87 -10.75 -36.67
C ILE A 6 18.10 -9.86 -36.47
N LYS A 7 18.84 -9.59 -37.54
CA LYS A 7 20.02 -8.71 -37.49
C LYS A 7 19.63 -7.29 -37.10
N LEU A 8 18.60 -6.70 -37.71
CA LEU A 8 18.13 -5.36 -37.36
C LEU A 8 17.75 -5.26 -35.87
N TRP A 9 16.94 -6.21 -35.39
CA TRP A 9 16.51 -6.22 -33.99
C TRP A 9 17.69 -6.41 -33.03
N ARG A 10 18.66 -7.26 -33.37
CA ARG A 10 19.91 -7.43 -32.61
C ARG A 10 20.70 -6.13 -32.53
N ASP A 11 20.99 -5.50 -33.67
CA ASP A 11 21.82 -4.29 -33.74
C ASP A 11 21.21 -3.15 -32.90
N VAL A 12 19.87 -2.98 -32.96
CA VAL A 12 19.17 -1.97 -32.14
C VAL A 12 19.15 -2.36 -30.65
N MET A 13 19.02 -3.64 -30.30
CA MET A 13 19.15 -4.09 -28.91
C MET A 13 20.55 -3.80 -28.36
N GLU A 14 21.61 -4.07 -29.12
CA GLU A 14 22.99 -3.76 -28.71
C GLU A 14 23.20 -2.26 -28.48
N ARG A 15 22.61 -1.41 -29.35
CA ARG A 15 22.60 0.04 -29.17
C ARG A 15 21.91 0.44 -27.87
N VAL A 16 20.70 -0.07 -27.63
CA VAL A 16 19.94 0.19 -26.39
C VAL A 16 20.74 -0.20 -25.16
N ILE A 17 21.40 -1.36 -25.17
CA ILE A 17 22.20 -1.85 -24.05
C ILE A 17 23.44 -0.99 -23.83
N THR A 18 24.08 -0.52 -24.91
CA THR A 18 25.26 0.34 -24.82
C THR A 18 24.90 1.70 -24.23
N GLU A 19 23.79 2.30 -24.68
CA GLU A 19 23.27 3.58 -24.21
C GLU A 19 22.58 3.48 -22.83
N PHE A 20 22.32 2.27 -22.34
CA PHE A 20 21.66 2.03 -21.07
C PHE A 20 22.50 2.51 -19.88
N ASN A 21 21.92 3.37 -19.04
CA ASN A 21 22.51 3.76 -17.78
C ASN A 21 22.04 2.81 -16.65
N PRO A 22 22.94 2.12 -15.92
CA PRO A 22 22.58 1.28 -14.78
C PRO A 22 21.83 2.03 -13.67
N ASP A 23 21.98 3.36 -13.59
CA ASP A 23 21.29 4.22 -12.62
C ASP A 23 19.84 4.55 -13.01
N ASP A 24 19.37 4.12 -14.19
CA ASP A 24 17.94 4.16 -14.51
C ASP A 24 17.22 3.20 -13.53
N GLU A 25 16.47 3.72 -12.55
CA GLU A 25 15.79 2.87 -11.55
C GLU A 25 14.67 2.05 -12.20
N TYR A 26 14.83 0.71 -12.19
CA TYR A 26 13.77 -0.24 -12.52
C TYR A 26 13.15 -0.83 -11.25
N PRO A 27 11.90 -1.33 -11.30
CA PRO A 27 11.19 -1.82 -10.12
C PRO A 27 12.03 -2.79 -9.27
N LYS A 28 12.11 -2.52 -7.96
CA LYS A 28 12.66 -3.46 -6.96
C LYS A 28 11.93 -4.80 -7.09
N GLY A 29 12.69 -5.89 -7.24
CA GLY A 29 12.13 -7.24 -7.45
C GLY A 29 12.18 -7.76 -8.89
N THR A 30 12.84 -7.06 -9.82
CA THR A 30 13.04 -7.57 -11.19
C THR A 30 13.91 -8.83 -11.19
N LYS A 31 13.29 -9.97 -11.52
CA LYS A 31 13.88 -11.32 -11.43
C LYS A 31 14.71 -11.73 -12.65
N TYR A 32 14.41 -11.24 -13.84
CA TYR A 32 15.10 -11.63 -15.09
C TYR A 32 15.86 -10.46 -15.70
N PHE A 33 16.99 -10.72 -16.32
CA PHE A 33 17.86 -9.72 -16.95
C PHE A 33 18.50 -10.25 -18.24
N VAL A 34 18.91 -9.35 -19.11
CA VAL A 34 19.82 -9.62 -20.23
C VAL A 34 21.16 -9.04 -19.84
N LYS A 35 22.22 -9.85 -19.90
CA LYS A 35 23.57 -9.43 -19.54
C LYS A 35 24.43 -9.27 -20.78
N VAL A 36 25.06 -8.11 -20.93
CA VAL A 36 26.08 -7.85 -21.96
C VAL A 36 27.21 -7.06 -21.31
N GLY A 37 28.39 -7.65 -21.22
CA GLY A 37 29.49 -7.11 -20.43
C GLY A 37 29.12 -7.03 -18.94
N GLU A 38 29.27 -5.85 -18.34
CA GLU A 38 28.92 -5.57 -16.94
C GLU A 38 27.49 -5.06 -16.74
N LYS A 39 26.76 -4.77 -17.82
CA LYS A 39 25.42 -4.19 -17.74
C LYS A 39 24.34 -5.29 -17.67
N GLU A 40 23.37 -5.09 -16.78
CA GLU A 40 22.15 -5.90 -16.67
C GLU A 40 20.93 -5.04 -17.02
N ILE A 41 20.15 -5.47 -18.00
CA ILE A 41 18.90 -4.79 -18.40
C ILE A 41 17.70 -5.73 -18.27
N PRO A 42 16.57 -5.30 -17.69
CA PRO A 42 15.35 -6.11 -17.69
C PRO A 42 14.86 -6.41 -19.12
N PRO A 43 14.47 -7.65 -19.47
CA PRO A 43 14.07 -8.03 -20.84
C PRO A 43 12.93 -7.17 -21.39
N LYS A 44 11.93 -6.84 -20.56
CA LYS A 44 10.82 -5.96 -20.95
C LYS A 44 11.27 -4.55 -21.30
N VAL A 45 12.26 -4.03 -20.58
CA VAL A 45 12.81 -2.68 -20.80
C VAL A 45 13.61 -2.67 -22.08
N LEU A 46 14.49 -3.64 -22.27
CA LEU A 46 15.27 -3.80 -23.51
C LEU A 46 14.33 -3.85 -24.70
N TYR A 47 13.39 -4.79 -24.70
CA TYR A 47 12.44 -4.95 -25.81
C TYR A 47 11.60 -3.69 -26.03
N GLY A 48 11.09 -3.05 -24.98
CA GLY A 48 10.26 -1.84 -25.11
C GLY A 48 11.02 -0.64 -25.70
N ARG A 49 12.29 -0.44 -25.30
CA ARG A 49 13.15 0.60 -25.88
C ARG A 49 13.52 0.28 -27.33
N THR A 50 13.90 -0.96 -27.61
CA THR A 50 14.20 -1.43 -28.98
C THR A 50 12.99 -1.29 -29.91
N TYR A 51 11.80 -1.67 -29.45
CA TYR A 51 10.56 -1.54 -30.21
C TYR A 51 10.31 -0.09 -30.65
N ARG A 52 10.41 0.87 -29.73
CA ARG A 52 10.19 2.30 -30.03
C ARG A 52 11.21 2.86 -31.02
N ILE A 53 12.47 2.42 -30.93
CA ILE A 53 13.51 2.85 -31.87
C ILE A 53 13.23 2.28 -33.26
N ILE A 54 12.87 1.00 -33.37
CA ILE A 54 12.54 0.38 -34.67
C ILE A 54 11.29 1.02 -35.29
N GLU A 55 10.25 1.25 -34.49
CA GLU A 55 9.02 1.92 -34.95
C GLU A 55 9.29 3.33 -35.50
N LYS A 56 10.20 4.08 -34.85
CA LYS A 56 10.54 5.45 -35.23
C LYS A 56 11.55 5.54 -36.39
N GLU A 57 12.63 4.77 -36.34
CA GLU A 57 13.76 4.90 -37.27
C GLU A 57 13.65 3.97 -38.48
N TYR A 58 12.85 2.88 -38.40
CA TYR A 58 12.71 1.87 -39.44
C TYR A 58 11.22 1.57 -39.73
N PRO A 59 10.44 2.54 -40.27
CA PRO A 59 8.99 2.40 -40.45
C PRO A 59 8.54 1.31 -41.43
N SER A 60 9.46 0.77 -42.24
CA SER A 60 9.22 -0.38 -43.13
C SER A 60 9.51 -1.74 -42.47
N ALA A 61 10.05 -1.77 -41.26
CA ALA A 61 10.37 -3.00 -40.54
C ALA A 61 9.11 -3.60 -39.88
N THR A 62 9.02 -4.93 -39.88
CA THR A 62 7.93 -5.64 -39.21
C THR A 62 8.04 -5.48 -37.69
N LEU A 63 7.02 -4.87 -37.07
CA LEU A 63 6.87 -4.82 -35.62
C LEU A 63 6.16 -6.09 -35.15
N TYR A 64 6.73 -6.73 -34.13
CA TYR A 64 6.21 -7.97 -33.55
C TYR A 64 5.60 -7.66 -32.21
N ASP A 65 4.27 -7.70 -32.03
CA ASP A 65 3.66 -7.57 -30.69
C ASP A 65 3.99 -8.80 -29.84
N ARG A 66 4.84 -8.61 -28.83
CA ARG A 66 5.24 -9.62 -27.86
C ARG A 66 4.85 -9.19 -26.45
N SER A 67 3.58 -8.83 -26.27
CA SER A 67 2.96 -8.63 -24.95
C SER A 67 2.98 -9.93 -24.12
N GLY A 68 3.76 -9.91 -23.03
CA GLY A 68 3.88 -10.99 -22.04
C GLY A 68 5.32 -11.45 -21.79
N GLY A 69 5.73 -11.58 -20.52
CA GLY A 69 7.13 -11.80 -20.13
C GLY A 69 7.83 -12.97 -20.84
N VAL A 70 7.13 -14.09 -21.09
CA VAL A 70 7.74 -15.23 -21.82
C VAL A 70 7.93 -14.95 -23.30
N LYS A 71 6.96 -14.30 -23.95
CA LYS A 71 7.06 -13.96 -25.38
C LYS A 71 8.21 -12.95 -25.61
N THR A 72 8.43 -12.06 -24.65
CA THR A 72 9.55 -11.11 -24.66
C THR A 72 10.90 -11.81 -24.54
N ASN A 73 11.05 -12.71 -23.56
CA ASN A 73 12.31 -13.44 -23.34
C ASN A 73 12.70 -14.30 -24.55
N GLN A 74 11.76 -15.10 -25.08
CA GLN A 74 12.00 -15.94 -26.27
C GLN A 74 12.39 -15.11 -27.51
N PHE A 75 11.79 -13.93 -27.65
CA PHE A 75 12.08 -13.03 -28.75
C PHE A 75 13.51 -12.47 -28.65
N ILE A 76 13.93 -12.08 -27.45
CA ILE A 76 15.30 -11.62 -27.16
C ILE A 76 16.33 -12.74 -27.41
N GLU A 77 16.01 -13.99 -27.04
CA GLU A 77 16.85 -15.16 -27.36
C GLU A 77 16.94 -15.42 -28.87
N THR A 78 15.83 -15.27 -29.60
CA THR A 78 15.83 -15.36 -31.06
C THR A 78 16.74 -14.30 -31.67
N CYS A 79 16.83 -13.13 -31.04
CA CYS A 79 17.75 -12.06 -31.42
C CYS A 79 19.21 -12.35 -30.99
N GLY A 80 19.49 -13.46 -30.29
CA GLY A 80 20.84 -13.92 -29.95
C GLY A 80 21.33 -13.56 -28.54
N PHE A 81 20.47 -13.05 -27.66
CA PHE A 81 20.85 -12.69 -26.30
C PHE A 81 20.44 -13.75 -25.28
N GLN A 82 21.21 -13.89 -24.20
CA GLN A 82 20.88 -14.80 -23.10
C GLN A 82 20.06 -14.10 -22.00
N ILE A 83 19.10 -14.83 -21.43
CA ILE A 83 18.31 -14.39 -20.28
C ILE A 83 18.91 -14.95 -19.00
N GLY A 84 19.38 -14.07 -18.12
CA GLY A 84 19.73 -14.37 -16.74
C GLY A 84 18.53 -14.26 -15.79
N GLU A 85 18.67 -14.87 -14.61
CA GLU A 85 17.72 -14.79 -13.51
C GLU A 85 18.46 -14.47 -12.21
N LYS A 86 17.89 -13.64 -11.35
CA LYS A 86 18.41 -13.37 -10.00
C LYS A 86 17.87 -14.43 -9.05
N LEU A 87 18.78 -15.14 -8.39
CA LEU A 87 18.45 -16.13 -7.35
C LEU A 87 18.18 -15.42 -6.02
N ASN A 88 17.02 -14.77 -5.93
CA ASN A 88 16.55 -14.13 -4.70
C ASN A 88 15.36 -14.94 -4.14
N TYR A 89 15.25 -15.01 -2.82
CA TYR A 89 14.13 -15.63 -2.10
C TYR A 89 13.72 -14.75 -0.92
N SER A 90 12.46 -14.84 -0.51
CA SER A 90 11.93 -14.13 0.65
C SER A 90 12.21 -14.86 1.97
N VAL A 91 12.13 -14.15 3.09
CA VAL A 91 12.24 -14.72 4.45
C VAL A 91 11.16 -15.78 4.70
N VAL A 92 9.97 -15.63 4.11
CA VAL A 92 8.88 -16.62 4.23
C VAL A 92 9.23 -17.91 3.49
N GLU A 93 9.78 -17.83 2.28
CA GLU A 93 10.24 -19.00 1.52
C GLU A 93 11.39 -19.72 2.25
N ALA A 94 12.34 -18.97 2.82
CA ALA A 94 13.43 -19.51 3.63
C ALA A 94 12.93 -20.30 4.85
N ASN A 95 12.06 -19.70 5.66
CA ASN A 95 11.47 -20.37 6.83
C ASN A 95 10.62 -21.59 6.45
N THR A 96 9.91 -21.52 5.32
CA THR A 96 9.09 -22.64 4.82
C THR A 96 9.96 -23.82 4.42
N PHE A 97 11.07 -23.55 3.70
CA PHE A 97 12.04 -24.57 3.35
C PHE A 97 12.75 -25.14 4.59
N GLU A 98 13.19 -24.31 5.52
CA GLU A 98 13.79 -24.73 6.80
C GLU A 98 12.85 -25.68 7.57
N HIS A 99 11.57 -25.30 7.69
CA HIS A 99 10.57 -26.15 8.34
C HIS A 99 10.40 -27.49 7.61
N HIS A 100 10.35 -27.47 6.28
CA HIS A 100 10.25 -28.68 5.48
C HIS A 100 11.49 -29.56 5.68
N TYR A 101 12.70 -29.01 5.53
CA TYR A 101 13.96 -29.70 5.70
C TYR A 101 14.03 -30.38 7.08
N ASN A 102 13.84 -29.63 8.16
CA ASN A 102 13.91 -30.15 9.53
C ASN A 102 12.85 -31.23 9.81
N LYS A 103 11.66 -31.12 9.22
CA LYS A 103 10.55 -32.05 9.46
C LYS A 103 10.62 -33.30 8.60
N LYS A 104 10.96 -33.16 7.31
CA LYS A 104 10.79 -34.19 6.28
C LYS A 104 12.11 -34.80 5.79
N VAL A 105 13.22 -34.10 5.91
CA VAL A 105 14.55 -34.65 5.57
C VAL A 105 15.16 -35.23 6.85
N LYS A 106 15.41 -36.54 6.85
CA LYS A 106 16.09 -37.27 7.94
C LYS A 106 17.46 -37.77 7.52
N ASN A 107 17.70 -37.93 6.22
CA ASN A 107 19.00 -38.25 5.65
C ASN A 107 19.58 -37.04 4.94
N ALA A 108 20.17 -36.13 5.72
CA ALA A 108 20.79 -34.90 5.22
C ALA A 108 21.86 -35.16 4.15
N ARG A 109 22.58 -36.28 4.25
CA ARG A 109 23.63 -36.65 3.29
C ARG A 109 23.05 -36.98 1.92
N ASP A 110 22.01 -37.82 1.87
CA ASP A 110 21.35 -38.15 0.59
C ASP A 110 20.66 -36.91 0.00
N PHE A 111 20.09 -36.05 0.83
CA PHE A 111 19.53 -34.78 0.35
C PHE A 111 20.60 -33.85 -0.24
N GLN A 112 21.77 -33.76 0.39
CA GLN A 112 22.89 -33.01 -0.16
C GLN A 112 23.34 -33.61 -1.50
N ASN A 113 23.49 -34.93 -1.60
CA ASN A 113 23.84 -35.58 -2.86
C ASN A 113 22.80 -35.33 -3.97
N PHE A 114 21.52 -35.20 -3.61
CA PHE A 114 20.47 -34.78 -4.55
C PHE A 114 20.68 -33.35 -5.08
N ILE A 115 21.08 -32.42 -4.22
CA ILE A 115 21.44 -31.06 -4.61
C ILE A 115 22.67 -31.07 -5.52
N ASP A 116 23.72 -31.78 -5.12
CA ASP A 116 25.00 -31.86 -5.85
C ASP A 116 24.82 -32.48 -7.24
N PHE A 117 24.13 -33.63 -7.32
CA PHE A 117 23.84 -34.28 -8.61
C PHE A 117 22.96 -33.40 -9.50
N GLY A 118 21.96 -32.73 -8.91
CA GLY A 118 21.11 -31.79 -9.63
C GLY A 118 21.91 -30.64 -10.24
N PHE A 119 22.84 -30.06 -9.47
CA PHE A 119 23.76 -29.02 -9.93
C PHE A 119 24.65 -29.51 -11.08
N GLU A 120 25.37 -30.62 -10.89
CA GLU A 120 26.25 -31.21 -11.90
C GLU A 120 25.51 -31.51 -13.20
N MET A 121 24.31 -32.08 -13.09
CA MET A 121 23.45 -32.39 -14.23
C MET A 121 23.03 -31.12 -14.97
N LEU A 122 22.53 -30.10 -14.27
CA LEU A 122 22.08 -28.85 -14.88
C LEU A 122 23.23 -28.10 -15.57
N GLN A 123 24.42 -28.11 -14.97
CA GLN A 123 25.64 -27.56 -15.58
C GLN A 123 26.08 -28.35 -16.82
N LYS A 124 26.18 -29.68 -16.71
CA LYS A 124 26.59 -30.57 -17.81
C LYS A 124 25.69 -30.42 -19.02
N LEU A 125 24.39 -30.20 -18.82
CA LEU A 125 23.40 -30.06 -19.88
C LEU A 125 23.27 -28.62 -20.42
N ASN A 126 23.93 -27.64 -19.79
CA ASN A 126 23.84 -26.21 -20.08
C ASN A 126 22.38 -25.73 -20.16
N ILE A 127 21.59 -26.06 -19.13
CA ILE A 127 20.18 -25.71 -19.06
C ILE A 127 20.04 -24.30 -18.48
N ASP A 128 19.32 -23.43 -19.19
CA ASP A 128 19.10 -22.05 -18.75
C ASP A 128 18.30 -22.04 -17.45
N MET A 129 18.83 -21.35 -16.45
CA MET A 129 18.25 -21.31 -15.10
C MET A 129 16.78 -20.90 -15.08
N TYR A 130 16.39 -19.93 -15.91
CA TYR A 130 15.03 -19.42 -15.99
C TYR A 130 14.03 -20.40 -16.63
N LYS A 131 14.51 -21.49 -17.25
CA LYS A 131 13.69 -22.58 -17.81
C LYS A 131 13.46 -23.73 -16.82
N VAL A 132 14.05 -23.66 -15.61
CA VAL A 132 13.91 -24.65 -14.54
C VAL A 132 13.01 -24.13 -13.43
N ARG A 133 12.09 -24.97 -12.94
CA ARG A 133 11.26 -24.71 -11.74
C ARG A 133 11.55 -25.74 -10.66
N MET A 134 11.37 -25.33 -9.41
CA MET A 134 11.49 -26.16 -8.23
C MET A 134 10.18 -26.12 -7.46
N ALA A 135 9.66 -27.23 -6.99
CA ALA A 135 8.42 -27.26 -6.21
C ALA A 135 8.52 -28.24 -5.06
N ILE A 136 7.75 -27.99 -3.99
CA ILE A 136 7.44 -28.96 -2.96
C ILE A 136 5.95 -29.25 -3.08
N ASP A 137 5.58 -30.48 -3.40
CA ASP A 137 4.17 -30.84 -3.51
C ASP A 137 3.53 -31.16 -2.14
N SER A 138 2.21 -31.41 -2.12
CA SER A 138 1.48 -31.78 -0.90
C SER A 138 1.94 -33.11 -0.29
N GLY A 139 2.56 -33.99 -1.08
CA GLY A 139 3.18 -35.24 -0.65
C GLY A 139 4.58 -35.05 -0.06
N GLY A 140 5.13 -33.84 -0.15
CA GLY A 140 6.48 -33.48 0.27
C GLY A 140 7.56 -33.83 -0.74
N ASP A 141 7.22 -34.19 -1.97
CA ASP A 141 8.22 -34.41 -3.03
C ASP A 141 8.84 -33.07 -3.44
N ILE A 142 10.16 -32.94 -3.25
CA ILE A 142 10.97 -31.86 -3.81
C ILE A 142 11.22 -32.19 -5.27
N SER A 143 10.77 -31.33 -6.19
CA SER A 143 10.73 -31.62 -7.62
C SER A 143 11.47 -30.58 -8.44
N VAL A 144 12.43 -31.02 -9.26
CA VAL A 144 13.02 -30.27 -10.37
C VAL A 144 12.15 -30.49 -11.60
N ILE A 145 11.63 -29.40 -12.13
CA ILE A 145 10.66 -29.38 -13.23
C ILE A 145 11.31 -28.67 -14.42
N ILE A 146 11.32 -29.35 -15.57
CA ILE A 146 11.84 -28.82 -16.83
C ILE A 146 10.69 -28.84 -17.84
N GLY A 147 10.20 -27.65 -18.22
CA GLY A 147 8.95 -27.53 -18.99
C GLY A 147 7.71 -27.80 -18.14
N MET A 148 6.92 -28.80 -18.53
CA MET A 148 5.66 -29.18 -17.87
C MET A 148 5.75 -30.51 -17.08
N ARG A 149 6.94 -31.13 -17.03
CA ARG A 149 7.13 -32.46 -16.43
C ARG A 149 8.12 -32.38 -15.27
N ALA A 150 7.83 -33.13 -14.20
CA ALA A 150 8.83 -33.41 -13.19
C ALA A 150 9.94 -34.24 -13.85
N ALA A 151 11.17 -33.75 -13.74
CA ALA A 151 12.33 -34.38 -14.35
C ALA A 151 13.11 -35.16 -13.29
N TYR A 152 13.19 -34.63 -12.07
CA TYR A 152 14.02 -35.20 -11.01
C TYR A 152 13.39 -34.87 -9.65
N THR A 153 13.24 -35.84 -8.74
CA THR A 153 12.57 -35.60 -7.44
C THR A 153 13.26 -36.26 -6.26
N TYR A 154 13.06 -35.69 -5.07
CA TYR A 154 13.51 -36.25 -3.80
C TYR A 154 12.37 -36.28 -2.78
N ASN A 155 12.28 -37.35 -2.01
CA ASN A 155 11.43 -37.46 -0.82
C ASN A 155 11.98 -38.52 0.13
N GLU A 156 11.53 -38.52 1.38
CA GLU A 156 11.84 -39.57 2.34
C GLU A 156 10.56 -40.17 2.90
N LYS A 157 10.46 -41.51 2.85
CA LYS A 157 9.36 -42.27 3.47
C LYS A 157 9.92 -43.45 4.25
N SER A 158 9.43 -43.62 5.47
CA SER A 158 9.78 -44.75 6.34
C SER A 158 11.30 -44.92 6.57
N GLY A 159 12.05 -43.82 6.62
CA GLY A 159 13.50 -43.81 6.87
C GLY A 159 14.36 -44.15 5.64
N LYS A 160 13.79 -44.14 4.43
CA LYS A 160 14.50 -44.36 3.18
C LYS A 160 14.30 -43.19 2.22
N SER A 161 15.31 -42.93 1.40
CA SER A 161 15.31 -41.87 0.39
C SER A 161 14.66 -42.41 -0.89
N LEU A 162 13.68 -41.69 -1.44
CA LEU A 162 13.04 -41.99 -2.73
C LEU A 162 13.47 -40.95 -3.74
N ILE A 163 14.20 -41.39 -4.78
CA ILE A 163 14.70 -40.53 -5.84
C ILE A 163 13.94 -40.82 -7.13
N GLY A 164 13.41 -39.77 -7.76
CA GLY A 164 12.67 -39.87 -9.01
C GLY A 164 13.52 -39.48 -10.21
N PHE A 165 13.47 -40.29 -11.26
CA PHE A 165 14.24 -40.15 -12.48
C PHE A 165 13.34 -40.20 -13.72
N LEU A 166 13.68 -39.41 -14.71
CA LEU A 166 13.11 -39.45 -16.05
C LEU A 166 13.86 -40.47 -16.93
N VAL A 167 13.16 -41.46 -17.47
CA VAL A 167 13.72 -42.52 -18.34
C VAL A 167 12.86 -42.70 -19.60
N SER A 168 13.38 -43.36 -20.63
CA SER A 168 12.55 -43.77 -21.78
C SER A 168 11.64 -44.95 -21.40
N LYS A 169 10.49 -45.11 -22.08
CA LYS A 169 9.59 -46.26 -21.84
C LYS A 169 10.30 -47.60 -22.05
N ASP A 170 11.10 -47.72 -23.10
CA ASP A 170 11.88 -48.94 -23.40
C ASP A 170 12.89 -49.27 -22.29
N PHE A 171 13.62 -48.28 -21.78
CA PHE A 171 14.58 -48.49 -20.68
C PHE A 171 13.86 -48.95 -19.41
N LYS A 172 12.72 -48.33 -19.11
CA LYS A 172 11.89 -48.72 -17.96
C LYS A 172 11.46 -50.17 -18.06
N GLU A 173 10.85 -50.58 -19.18
CA GLU A 173 10.35 -51.97 -19.33
C GLU A 173 11.49 -53.00 -19.27
N LYS A 174 12.66 -52.71 -19.87
CA LYS A 174 13.83 -53.60 -19.83
C LYS A 174 14.46 -53.75 -18.45
N ASN A 175 14.41 -52.71 -17.62
CA ASN A 175 15.11 -52.66 -16.34
C ASN A 175 14.19 -52.71 -15.11
N LYS A 176 12.88 -52.86 -15.30
CA LYS A 176 11.87 -52.85 -14.22
C LYS A 176 12.17 -53.83 -13.10
N THR A 177 12.59 -55.05 -13.44
CA THR A 177 12.94 -56.09 -12.46
C THR A 177 14.32 -55.89 -11.86
N ARG A 178 15.27 -55.33 -12.62
CA ARG A 178 16.65 -55.09 -12.18
C ARG A 178 16.77 -53.92 -11.19
N LEU A 179 16.02 -52.85 -11.44
CA LEU A 179 16.12 -51.58 -10.70
C LEU A 179 15.02 -51.37 -9.65
N ASN A 180 14.06 -52.30 -9.57
CA ASN A 180 13.00 -52.35 -8.55
C ASN A 180 12.28 -50.99 -8.33
N PHE A 181 11.63 -50.48 -9.39
CA PHE A 181 10.92 -49.20 -9.33
C PHE A 181 9.73 -49.26 -8.35
N THR A 182 9.65 -48.28 -7.44
CA THR A 182 8.59 -48.21 -6.41
C THR A 182 7.36 -47.43 -6.88
N SER A 183 7.52 -46.55 -7.86
CA SER A 183 6.45 -45.79 -8.49
C SER A 183 6.81 -45.51 -9.95
N GLU A 184 5.82 -45.57 -10.83
CA GLU A 184 5.99 -45.36 -12.27
C GLU A 184 4.85 -44.50 -12.82
N TYR A 185 5.18 -43.53 -13.67
CA TYR A 185 4.21 -42.71 -14.39
C TYR A 185 4.67 -42.51 -15.83
N ASN A 186 3.80 -42.79 -16.81
CA ASN A 186 4.13 -42.59 -18.22
C ASN A 186 3.71 -41.17 -18.65
N TYR A 187 4.65 -40.40 -19.21
CA TYR A 187 4.31 -39.11 -19.80
C TYR A 187 3.75 -39.28 -21.23
N GLY A 188 2.75 -38.47 -21.58
CA GLY A 188 2.20 -38.38 -22.93
C GLY A 188 2.87 -37.26 -23.75
N GLY A 189 3.12 -37.50 -25.04
CA GLY A 189 3.78 -36.56 -25.97
C GLY A 189 5.29 -36.79 -26.12
N TYR A 190 5.92 -36.12 -27.08
CA TYR A 190 7.36 -36.24 -27.33
C TYR A 190 8.18 -35.36 -26.34
N PRO A 191 9.35 -35.82 -25.88
CA PRO A 191 9.87 -37.17 -26.04
C PRO A 191 9.11 -38.22 -25.22
N ASP A 192 9.10 -39.45 -25.73
CA ASP A 192 8.37 -40.56 -25.14
C ASP A 192 9.09 -41.13 -23.90
N GLN A 193 8.57 -40.75 -22.72
CA GLN A 193 9.28 -40.90 -21.45
C GLN A 193 8.37 -41.40 -20.33
N SER A 194 9.00 -41.92 -19.29
CA SER A 194 8.39 -42.32 -18.03
C SER A 194 9.16 -41.71 -16.87
N PHE A 195 8.44 -41.37 -15.81
CA PHE A 195 9.00 -41.00 -14.53
C PHE A 195 8.98 -42.22 -13.61
N VAL A 196 10.14 -42.58 -13.06
CA VAL A 196 10.30 -43.73 -12.17
C VAL A 196 10.89 -43.28 -10.84
N LYS A 197 10.47 -43.89 -9.72
CA LYS A 197 11.10 -43.67 -8.42
C LYS A 197 11.84 -44.92 -7.95
N VAL A 198 13.05 -44.72 -7.43
CA VAL A 198 13.89 -45.77 -6.82
C VAL A 198 14.04 -45.44 -5.34
N GLU A 199 13.93 -46.46 -4.51
CA GLU A 199 14.16 -46.36 -3.07
C GLU A 199 15.62 -46.77 -2.78
N ILE A 200 16.34 -45.91 -2.07
CA ILE A 200 17.76 -46.13 -1.74
C ILE A 200 17.99 -46.00 -0.23
N THR A 201 19.00 -46.71 0.25
CA THR A 201 19.53 -46.58 1.61
C THR A 201 20.73 -45.65 1.68
N SER A 202 21.46 -45.53 0.57
CA SER A 202 22.59 -44.63 0.38
C SER A 202 22.64 -44.18 -1.08
N TRP A 203 23.06 -42.95 -1.34
CA TRP A 203 23.31 -42.46 -2.70
C TRP A 203 24.21 -43.37 -3.54
N ALA A 204 25.17 -44.05 -2.91
CA ALA A 204 26.08 -44.97 -3.57
C ALA A 204 25.40 -46.22 -4.16
N ASP A 205 24.14 -46.49 -3.77
CA ASP A 205 23.36 -47.63 -4.26
C ASP A 205 22.74 -47.35 -5.64
N LEU A 206 22.83 -46.12 -6.16
CA LEU A 206 22.26 -45.73 -7.45
C LEU A 206 23.06 -46.33 -8.62
N ASP A 207 22.33 -46.98 -9.53
CA ASP A 207 22.87 -47.59 -10.74
C ASP A 207 23.40 -46.54 -11.73
N SER A 208 24.65 -46.69 -12.17
CA SER A 208 25.28 -45.73 -13.09
C SER A 208 24.56 -45.64 -14.43
N ASP A 209 24.06 -46.77 -14.96
CA ASP A 209 23.33 -46.78 -16.24
C ASP A 209 22.00 -46.02 -16.13
N LEU A 210 21.33 -46.09 -14.97
CA LEU A 210 20.15 -45.28 -14.69
C LEU A 210 20.48 -43.78 -14.68
N LEU A 211 21.56 -43.38 -14.02
CA LEU A 211 21.98 -41.96 -13.95
C LEU A 211 22.34 -41.41 -15.33
N ASP A 212 23.13 -42.14 -16.10
CA ASP A 212 23.52 -41.73 -17.46
C ASP A 212 22.32 -41.68 -18.40
N HIS A 213 21.42 -42.68 -18.33
CA HIS A 213 20.19 -42.68 -19.12
C HIS A 213 19.30 -41.50 -18.73
N HIS A 214 19.19 -41.21 -17.44
CA HIS A 214 18.42 -40.08 -16.94
C HIS A 214 18.89 -38.74 -17.50
N ILE A 215 20.21 -38.48 -17.46
CA ILE A 215 20.82 -37.28 -18.03
C ILE A 215 20.50 -37.16 -19.53
N SER A 216 20.57 -38.28 -20.27
CA SER A 216 20.22 -38.31 -21.70
C SER A 216 18.77 -37.91 -21.95
N GLN A 217 17.84 -38.36 -21.10
CA GLN A 217 16.42 -38.09 -21.22
C GLN A 217 16.06 -36.65 -20.87
N ILE A 218 16.72 -36.06 -19.87
CA ILE A 218 16.56 -34.64 -19.59
C ILE A 218 17.08 -33.79 -20.75
N LYS A 219 18.23 -34.14 -21.33
CA LYS A 219 18.77 -33.42 -22.49
C LYS A 219 17.80 -33.43 -23.66
N LEU A 220 17.27 -34.62 -23.99
CA LEU A 220 16.24 -34.81 -25.02
C LEU A 220 14.98 -33.97 -24.75
N GLN A 221 14.49 -33.97 -23.51
CA GLN A 221 13.33 -33.17 -23.11
C GLN A 221 13.61 -31.68 -23.25
N TYR A 222 14.76 -31.22 -22.75
CA TYR A 222 15.15 -29.81 -22.79
C TYR A 222 15.33 -29.31 -24.22
N ASP A 223 16.05 -30.05 -25.06
CA ASP A 223 16.29 -29.69 -26.45
C ASP A 223 14.99 -29.63 -27.27
N TYR A 224 13.98 -30.43 -26.93
CA TYR A 224 12.66 -30.36 -27.54
C TYR A 224 11.87 -29.11 -27.11
N ILE A 225 11.89 -28.77 -25.82
CA ILE A 225 11.03 -27.70 -25.28
C ILE A 225 11.65 -26.30 -25.34
N LYS A 226 12.99 -26.19 -25.40
CA LYS A 226 13.71 -24.91 -25.20
C LYS A 226 13.30 -23.81 -26.16
N ASP A 227 12.87 -24.18 -27.37
CA ASP A 227 12.44 -23.25 -28.44
C ASP A 227 10.91 -23.25 -28.66
N SER A 228 10.16 -23.98 -27.82
CA SER A 228 8.72 -24.19 -28.00
C SER A 228 7.86 -23.19 -27.20
N LYS A 229 6.60 -23.00 -27.61
CA LYS A 229 5.59 -22.29 -26.81
C LYS A 229 5.25 -23.00 -25.48
N GLN A 230 5.66 -24.26 -25.27
CA GLN A 230 5.35 -25.01 -24.04
C GLN A 230 6.18 -24.53 -22.83
N THR A 231 7.21 -23.70 -23.02
CA THR A 231 7.85 -22.94 -21.94
C THR A 231 6.98 -21.78 -21.42
N GLN A 232 5.86 -21.45 -22.08
CA GLN A 232 4.99 -20.29 -21.76
C GLN A 232 4.10 -20.45 -20.52
N TRP A 233 3.87 -21.67 -20.04
CA TRP A 233 3.06 -21.92 -18.83
C TRP A 233 3.87 -21.80 -17.54
N ASN A 234 5.17 -21.54 -17.63
CA ASN A 234 6.03 -21.41 -16.45
C ASN A 234 5.76 -20.16 -15.61
N VAL A 235 5.06 -19.16 -16.14
CA VAL A 235 4.78 -17.87 -15.48
C VAL A 235 3.41 -17.82 -14.79
N LYS A 236 2.45 -18.71 -15.13
CA LYS A 236 1.10 -18.68 -14.54
C LYS A 236 1.01 -19.33 -13.16
N ALA A 237 2.00 -20.09 -12.72
CA ALA A 237 2.03 -20.69 -11.40
C ALA A 237 3.10 -19.99 -10.55
N ASN A 238 2.67 -19.20 -9.57
CA ASN A 238 3.49 -18.50 -8.58
C ASN A 238 4.16 -19.48 -7.58
N THR A 239 4.57 -20.67 -8.03
CA THR A 239 4.80 -21.86 -7.19
C THR A 239 6.26 -22.35 -7.18
N THR A 240 7.19 -21.61 -7.79
CA THR A 240 8.60 -22.01 -7.76
C THR A 240 9.20 -21.71 -6.39
N ASN A 241 9.66 -22.75 -5.68
CA ASN A 241 10.40 -22.59 -4.45
C ASN A 241 11.79 -22.01 -4.76
N SER A 242 11.95 -20.70 -4.50
CA SER A 242 13.15 -19.94 -4.85
C SER A 242 14.39 -20.36 -4.06
N VAL A 243 14.19 -20.94 -2.86
CA VAL A 243 15.26 -21.43 -1.98
C VAL A 243 15.92 -22.69 -2.54
N ILE A 244 15.13 -23.70 -2.93
CA ILE A 244 15.68 -24.94 -3.53
C ILE A 244 16.44 -24.62 -4.80
N LYS A 245 15.90 -23.69 -5.59
CA LYS A 245 16.55 -23.22 -6.81
C LYS A 245 17.87 -22.50 -6.50
N TYR A 246 17.90 -21.66 -5.46
CA TYR A 246 19.13 -21.02 -4.98
C TYR A 246 20.18 -22.04 -4.58
N LEU A 247 19.82 -22.99 -3.69
CA LEU A 247 20.72 -24.02 -3.18
C LEU A 247 21.34 -24.85 -4.33
N MET A 248 20.51 -25.30 -5.28
CA MET A 248 20.98 -26.14 -6.39
C MET A 248 21.81 -25.36 -7.41
N PHE A 249 21.40 -24.16 -7.86
CA PHE A 249 22.18 -23.42 -8.86
C PHE A 249 23.47 -22.78 -8.32
N ARG A 250 23.58 -22.63 -7.00
CA ARG A 250 24.80 -22.16 -6.32
C ARG A 250 25.67 -23.30 -5.78
N ASN A 251 25.17 -24.54 -5.80
CA ASN A 251 25.78 -25.70 -5.16
C ASN A 251 26.11 -25.42 -3.67
N GLU A 252 25.18 -24.79 -2.97
CA GLU A 252 25.36 -24.47 -1.56
C GLU A 252 25.21 -25.71 -0.71
N ASN A 253 26.02 -25.80 0.35
CA ASN A 253 25.84 -26.84 1.35
C ASN A 253 24.57 -26.52 2.15
N VAL A 254 23.58 -27.42 2.09
CA VAL A 254 22.25 -27.21 2.66
C VAL A 254 22.30 -27.07 4.17
N GLU A 255 23.09 -27.89 4.85
CA GLU A 255 23.20 -27.86 6.31
C GLU A 255 23.86 -26.56 6.78
N ASN A 256 24.95 -26.15 6.12
CA ASN A 256 25.58 -24.86 6.38
C ASN A 256 24.67 -23.71 6.03
N TRP A 257 23.88 -23.80 4.96
CA TRP A 257 22.94 -22.73 4.59
C TRP A 257 21.79 -22.63 5.58
N VAL A 258 21.22 -23.75 6.05
CA VAL A 258 20.20 -23.78 7.10
C VAL A 258 20.78 -23.27 8.43
N THR A 259 22.02 -23.65 8.75
CA THR A 259 22.75 -23.17 9.93
C THR A 259 23.08 -21.69 9.80
N ALA A 260 23.49 -21.22 8.63
CA ALA A 260 23.76 -19.82 8.33
C ALA A 260 22.48 -18.99 8.34
N LEU A 261 21.33 -19.55 7.96
CA LEU A 261 20.03 -18.91 8.13
C LEU A 261 19.61 -18.84 9.59
N HIS A 262 20.01 -19.84 10.38
CA HIS A 262 19.95 -19.75 11.82
C HIS A 262 20.92 -18.68 12.35
N GLU A 263 22.13 -18.50 11.77
CA GLU A 263 23.15 -17.51 12.15
C GLU A 263 22.82 -16.06 11.69
N GLU A 264 22.22 -15.87 10.52
CA GLU A 264 21.62 -14.60 10.04
C GLU A 264 20.31 -14.28 10.79
N LYS A 265 19.70 -15.27 11.45
CA LYS A 265 18.68 -15.06 12.51
C LYS A 265 19.30 -14.54 13.82
N TYR A 266 20.62 -14.43 13.96
CA TYR A 266 21.30 -13.73 15.05
C TYR A 266 21.65 -12.30 14.61
N ASP A 267 20.63 -11.51 14.32
CA ASP A 267 20.72 -10.09 14.54
C ASP A 267 19.72 -9.75 15.65
N LEU A 268 20.28 -9.62 16.86
CA LEU A 268 19.65 -9.44 18.18
C LEU A 268 18.90 -10.66 18.74
N ARG A 269 19.59 -11.43 19.62
CA ARG A 269 18.91 -12.30 20.59
C ARG A 269 18.47 -11.52 21.83
N TYR A 270 17.40 -11.97 22.46
CA TYR A 270 16.76 -11.31 23.59
C TYR A 270 16.82 -12.20 24.82
N TRP A 271 17.33 -11.70 25.93
CA TRP A 271 17.51 -12.47 27.15
C TRP A 271 16.85 -11.81 28.35
N ALA A 272 16.27 -12.62 29.23
CA ALA A 272 15.84 -12.21 30.56
C ALA A 272 16.74 -12.82 31.62
N LEU A 273 17.43 -11.95 32.36
CA LEU A 273 18.40 -12.28 33.38
C LEU A 273 17.80 -12.04 34.77
N GLY A 274 17.76 -13.08 35.60
CA GLY A 274 17.30 -13.01 36.98
C GLY A 274 18.36 -12.42 37.90
N PHE A 275 17.91 -11.96 39.05
CA PHE A 275 18.73 -11.72 40.22
C PHE A 275 17.97 -12.26 41.43
N ASN A 276 18.66 -12.95 42.34
CA ASN A 276 18.06 -13.29 43.63
C ASN A 276 17.59 -12.01 44.34
N SER A 277 16.67 -12.10 45.31
CA SER A 277 15.99 -10.98 46.00
C SER A 277 16.90 -10.01 46.78
N ASN A 278 18.18 -9.94 46.46
CA ASN A 278 19.19 -9.02 46.96
C ASN A 278 19.12 -7.68 46.20
N TYR A 279 18.50 -6.69 46.84
CA TYR A 279 18.33 -5.34 46.30
C TYR A 279 19.65 -4.55 46.15
N GLU A 280 20.67 -4.81 46.98
CA GLU A 280 21.99 -4.16 46.84
C GLU A 280 22.65 -4.53 45.51
N ARG A 281 22.46 -5.78 45.07
CA ARG A 281 22.98 -6.25 43.79
C ARG A 281 22.26 -5.60 42.60
N LEU A 282 20.95 -5.38 42.73
CA LEU A 282 20.19 -4.66 41.72
C LEU A 282 20.67 -3.21 41.57
N ASP A 283 20.95 -2.54 42.68
CA ASP A 283 21.47 -1.17 42.65
C ASP A 283 22.87 -1.10 42.03
N ARG A 284 23.74 -2.08 42.34
CA ARG A 284 25.03 -2.23 41.64
C ARG A 284 24.86 -2.44 40.14
N PHE A 285 23.94 -3.29 39.69
CA PHE A 285 23.68 -3.49 38.26
C PHE A 285 23.25 -2.20 37.55
N LYS A 286 22.37 -1.41 38.19
CA LYS A 286 21.86 -0.14 37.63
C LYS A 286 22.92 0.96 37.55
N ASN A 287 23.88 0.95 38.46
CA ASN A 287 24.89 2.00 38.59
C ASN A 287 26.21 1.65 37.88
N GLU A 288 26.63 0.38 37.91
CA GLU A 288 27.88 -0.12 37.33
C GLU A 288 27.66 -0.76 35.93
N ASN A 289 26.42 -0.85 35.44
CA ASN A 289 26.03 -1.43 34.15
C ASN A 289 26.64 -2.82 33.88
N PHE A 290 26.61 -3.72 34.86
CA PHE A 290 27.09 -5.10 34.71
C PHE A 290 26.06 -6.09 35.27
N TRP A 291 26.16 -7.35 34.86
CA TRP A 291 25.44 -8.48 35.45
C TRP A 291 26.40 -9.64 35.67
N GLN A 292 26.22 -10.44 36.71
CA GLN A 292 27.10 -11.59 37.00
C GLN A 292 26.27 -12.77 37.46
N ALA A 293 26.62 -14.00 37.09
CA ALA A 293 25.92 -15.23 37.48
C ALA A 293 26.25 -15.71 38.91
N ILE A 294 26.34 -14.81 39.89
CA ILE A 294 26.78 -15.08 41.29
C ILE A 294 25.79 -15.96 42.09
N ASP A 295 24.66 -16.36 41.51
CA ASP A 295 23.64 -17.12 42.24
C ASP A 295 24.05 -18.57 42.52
N PHE A 296 25.18 -19.02 41.95
CA PHE A 296 25.78 -20.33 42.19
C PHE A 296 27.28 -20.21 42.43
N ASP A 297 27.82 -20.93 43.41
CA ASP A 297 29.28 -21.05 43.60
C ASP A 297 29.92 -21.65 42.33
N LYS A 298 31.13 -21.23 41.94
CA LYS A 298 31.84 -21.77 40.76
C LYS A 298 31.95 -23.31 40.77
N ASN A 299 31.93 -23.92 41.96
CA ASN A 299 31.95 -25.37 42.14
C ASN A 299 30.57 -26.03 42.30
N ASP A 300 29.47 -25.27 42.22
CA ASP A 300 28.11 -25.78 42.31
C ASP A 300 27.79 -26.64 41.08
N THR A 301 27.52 -27.93 41.32
CA THR A 301 27.24 -28.93 40.28
C THR A 301 25.75 -29.27 40.18
N SER A 302 24.88 -28.50 40.84
CA SER A 302 23.43 -28.70 40.77
C SER A 302 22.94 -28.59 39.32
N PRO A 303 21.86 -29.30 38.96
CA PRO A 303 21.27 -29.22 37.62
C PRO A 303 20.96 -27.78 37.19
N THR A 304 20.43 -26.96 38.12
CA THR A 304 20.10 -25.56 37.87
C THR A 304 21.34 -24.70 37.58
N ALA A 305 22.44 -24.90 38.32
CA ALA A 305 23.71 -24.22 38.07
C ALA A 305 24.29 -24.60 36.70
N ARG A 306 24.28 -25.90 36.36
CA ARG A 306 24.72 -26.39 35.04
C ARG A 306 23.88 -25.84 33.89
N THR A 307 22.56 -25.83 34.00
CA THR A 307 21.67 -25.26 32.99
C THR A 307 21.87 -23.75 32.84
N THR A 308 22.07 -23.03 33.95
CA THR A 308 22.32 -21.58 33.93
C THR A 308 23.64 -21.27 33.21
N ARG A 309 24.72 -21.98 33.53
CA ARG A 309 26.02 -21.82 32.83
C ARG A 309 25.94 -22.19 31.35
N ALA A 310 25.22 -23.26 31.01
CA ALA A 310 25.02 -23.67 29.62
C ALA A 310 24.27 -22.61 28.80
N LYS A 311 23.34 -21.86 29.41
CA LYS A 311 22.67 -20.71 28.77
C LYS A 311 23.56 -19.47 28.76
N PHE A 312 24.35 -19.23 29.81
CA PHE A 312 25.29 -18.10 29.88
C PHE A 312 26.30 -18.11 28.71
N VAL A 313 26.86 -19.28 28.40
CA VAL A 313 27.82 -19.45 27.29
C VAL A 313 27.19 -19.18 25.91
N GLN A 314 25.85 -19.15 25.80
CA GLN A 314 25.14 -18.82 24.56
C GLN A 314 24.92 -17.31 24.36
N ILE A 315 25.12 -16.49 25.40
CA ILE A 315 24.97 -15.03 25.31
C ILE A 315 26.16 -14.47 24.54
N SER A 316 25.89 -13.62 23.55
CA SER A 316 26.91 -13.01 22.70
C SER A 316 26.95 -11.49 22.83
N LYS A 317 28.11 -10.91 22.52
CA LYS A 317 28.23 -9.45 22.40
C LYS A 317 27.24 -8.95 21.33
N GLY A 318 26.46 -7.92 21.68
CA GLY A 318 25.42 -7.38 20.80
C GLY A 318 23.98 -7.78 21.16
N ASP A 319 23.81 -8.83 21.96
CA ASP A 319 22.49 -9.29 22.42
C ASP A 319 21.80 -8.26 23.33
N LEU A 320 20.46 -8.28 23.35
CA LEU A 320 19.66 -7.44 24.25
C LEU A 320 19.24 -8.21 25.49
N VAL A 321 19.33 -7.55 26.63
CA VAL A 321 19.01 -8.13 27.92
C VAL A 321 18.06 -7.26 28.73
N VAL A 322 17.15 -7.91 29.45
CA VAL A 322 16.40 -7.32 30.56
C VAL A 322 16.82 -7.99 31.87
N ILE A 323 16.98 -7.21 32.93
CA ILE A 323 17.16 -7.76 34.29
C ILE A 323 15.80 -7.85 34.96
N LYS A 324 15.37 -9.04 35.34
CA LYS A 324 14.04 -9.34 35.89
C LYS A 324 14.06 -9.78 37.36
N GLY A 325 13.02 -9.40 38.09
CA GLY A 325 12.72 -9.83 39.46
C GLY A 325 11.21 -10.04 39.66
N TYR A 326 10.82 -10.51 40.85
CA TYR A 326 9.42 -10.69 41.23
C TYR A 326 9.01 -9.71 42.33
N GLY A 327 7.86 -9.04 42.17
CA GLY A 327 7.25 -8.17 43.20
C GLY A 327 6.34 -8.93 44.16
N GLY A 328 5.91 -8.29 45.26
CA GLY A 328 5.10 -8.88 46.35
C GLY A 328 3.76 -9.56 45.95
N SER A 329 3.35 -9.47 44.69
CA SER A 329 2.20 -10.13 44.05
C SER A 329 2.58 -11.22 43.02
N HIS A 330 3.85 -11.67 42.98
CA HIS A 330 4.44 -12.55 41.96
C HIS A 330 4.43 -11.98 40.52
N ASP A 331 4.32 -10.66 40.40
CA ASP A 331 4.41 -9.99 39.11
C ASP A 331 5.86 -9.88 38.65
N LEU A 332 6.10 -10.10 37.36
CA LEU A 332 7.38 -9.90 36.68
C LEU A 332 7.67 -8.40 36.61
N ILE A 333 8.81 -8.02 37.16
CA ILE A 333 9.32 -6.65 37.12
C ILE A 333 10.64 -6.66 36.38
N VAL A 334 10.73 -5.88 35.32
CA VAL A 334 11.99 -5.54 34.66
C VAL A 334 12.59 -4.35 35.41
N HIS A 335 13.85 -4.46 35.78
CA HIS A 335 14.57 -3.45 36.56
C HIS A 335 15.70 -2.78 35.78
N TYR A 336 16.09 -3.35 34.64
CA TYR A 336 17.14 -2.82 33.77
C TYR A 336 16.93 -3.33 32.35
N LEU A 337 17.24 -2.48 31.36
CA LEU A 337 17.23 -2.78 29.94
C LEU A 337 18.60 -2.40 29.37
N GLY A 338 19.26 -3.30 28.65
CA GLY A 338 20.58 -3.04 28.11
C GLY A 338 21.00 -3.96 26.97
N LYS A 339 22.15 -3.65 26.40
CA LYS A 339 22.82 -4.42 25.35
C LYS A 339 24.12 -5.00 25.90
N VAL A 340 24.48 -6.23 25.54
CA VAL A 340 25.76 -6.84 25.96
C VAL A 340 26.90 -6.17 25.21
N ASN A 341 27.75 -5.46 25.94
CA ASN A 341 28.93 -4.77 25.40
C ASN A 341 30.19 -5.66 25.46
N ASP A 342 30.34 -6.43 26.54
CA ASP A 342 31.47 -7.34 26.73
C ASP A 342 31.12 -8.52 27.66
N ILE A 343 31.88 -9.61 27.59
CA ILE A 343 31.63 -10.85 28.35
C ILE A 343 32.95 -11.37 28.93
N ASN A 344 33.00 -11.56 30.25
CA ASN A 344 34.09 -12.28 30.90
C ASN A 344 33.58 -13.64 31.40
N LEU A 345 34.06 -14.69 30.72
CA LEU A 345 33.69 -16.08 30.95
C LEU A 345 34.31 -16.65 32.24
N GLU A 346 35.47 -16.16 32.67
CA GLU A 346 36.13 -16.65 33.90
C GLU A 346 35.35 -16.24 35.15
N ASP A 347 34.78 -15.03 35.15
CA ASP A 347 34.01 -14.49 36.27
C ASP A 347 32.49 -14.60 36.10
N GLU A 348 32.04 -15.19 34.99
CA GLU A 348 30.61 -15.31 34.62
C GLU A 348 29.88 -13.95 34.65
N THR A 349 30.55 -12.92 34.14
CA THR A 349 30.08 -11.52 34.11
C THR A 349 29.78 -11.03 32.70
N LEU A 350 28.72 -10.21 32.57
CA LEU A 350 28.36 -9.43 31.40
C LEU A 350 28.55 -7.94 31.70
N MET A 351 29.25 -7.23 30.83
CA MET A 351 29.28 -5.77 30.80
C MET A 351 28.19 -5.29 29.87
N LEU A 352 27.34 -4.38 30.34
CA LEU A 352 26.14 -3.93 29.65
C LEU A 352 26.27 -2.46 29.25
N GLU A 353 25.69 -2.12 28.10
CA GLU A 353 25.37 -0.76 27.70
C GLU A 353 23.90 -0.51 28.04
N LYS A 354 23.60 0.50 28.87
CA LYS A 354 22.21 0.80 29.24
C LYS A 354 21.46 1.38 28.06
N LEU A 355 20.26 0.83 27.80
CA LEU A 355 19.39 1.33 26.74
C LEU A 355 18.26 2.21 27.32
N PRO A 356 17.80 3.23 26.57
CA PRO A 356 16.65 4.03 26.95
C PRO A 356 15.34 3.25 26.75
N GLY A 357 14.40 3.34 27.70
CA GLY A 357 13.08 2.71 27.60
C GLY A 357 12.36 2.63 28.96
N GLU A 358 11.03 2.49 28.95
CA GLU A 358 10.25 2.23 30.16
C GLU A 358 10.36 0.73 30.54
N LEU A 359 10.45 0.44 31.85
CA LEU A 359 10.67 -0.91 32.35
C LEU A 359 9.33 -1.60 32.65
N TYR A 360 9.15 -2.81 32.12
CA TYR A 360 7.92 -3.58 32.28
C TYR A 360 7.63 -3.98 33.74
N ARG A 361 6.36 -3.88 34.16
CA ARG A 361 5.83 -4.43 35.42
C ARG A 361 4.46 -5.04 35.15
N GLY A 362 4.29 -6.34 35.40
CA GLY A 362 3.02 -7.03 35.17
C GLY A 362 3.13 -8.55 35.31
N LYS A 363 2.10 -9.30 34.90
CA LYS A 363 2.14 -10.77 34.95
C LYS A 363 3.18 -11.32 33.97
N ALA A 364 3.99 -12.28 34.44
CA ALA A 364 4.95 -12.96 33.57
C ALA A 364 4.23 -13.58 32.34
N PRO A 365 4.75 -13.42 31.11
CA PRO A 365 4.16 -14.02 29.91
C PRO A 365 3.95 -15.54 30.04
N ARG A 366 2.78 -16.06 29.63
CA ARG A 366 2.40 -17.49 29.74
C ARG A 366 2.14 -18.17 28.37
N GLY A 367 1.99 -19.50 28.36
CA GLY A 367 1.63 -20.32 27.18
C GLY A 367 2.81 -21.12 26.58
N LYS A 368 2.62 -21.74 25.41
CA LYS A 368 3.63 -22.58 24.72
C LYS A 368 4.84 -21.80 24.17
N GLY A 369 5.99 -21.88 24.87
CA GLY A 369 7.26 -21.25 24.47
C GLY A 369 7.58 -19.89 25.11
N ALA A 370 7.02 -19.56 26.29
CA ALA A 370 7.20 -18.24 26.94
C ALA A 370 8.44 -18.24 27.85
N GLY A 371 9.16 -19.37 27.91
CA GLY A 371 10.21 -19.61 28.88
C GLY A 371 9.67 -19.90 30.28
N ASN A 372 10.52 -20.47 31.12
CA ASN A 372 10.24 -20.64 32.55
C ASN A 372 10.75 -19.41 33.29
N TRP A 373 9.88 -18.43 33.57
CA TRP A 373 10.24 -17.13 34.15
C TRP A 373 10.96 -17.20 35.51
N HIS A 374 10.95 -18.36 36.18
CA HIS A 374 11.71 -18.60 37.40
C HIS A 374 13.20 -18.89 37.16
N ASP A 375 13.61 -19.25 35.93
CA ASP A 375 15.00 -19.52 35.60
C ASP A 375 15.86 -18.24 35.71
N THR A 376 17.13 -18.40 36.12
CA THR A 376 18.09 -17.29 36.20
C THR A 376 18.42 -16.71 34.83
N ILE A 377 18.48 -17.52 33.77
CA ILE A 377 18.71 -17.04 32.39
C ILE A 377 17.64 -17.65 31.49
N ILE A 378 17.00 -16.82 30.67
CA ILE A 378 15.96 -17.23 29.73
C ILE A 378 16.20 -16.53 28.40
N GLU A 379 16.21 -17.31 27.32
CA GLU A 379 16.13 -16.77 25.96
C GLU A 379 14.65 -16.49 25.62
N ILE A 380 14.37 -15.28 25.14
CA ILE A 380 13.04 -14.83 24.75
C ILE A 380 12.96 -14.91 23.23
N THR A 381 12.17 -15.87 22.73
CA THR A 381 12.07 -16.16 21.30
C THR A 381 10.74 -15.73 20.68
N ARG A 382 9.73 -15.42 21.50
CA ARG A 382 8.42 -14.98 21.01
C ARG A 382 8.42 -13.49 20.71
N LYS A 383 8.08 -13.14 19.46
CA LYS A 383 7.94 -11.75 18.99
C LYS A 383 7.11 -10.87 19.93
N ARG A 384 5.96 -11.37 20.40
CA ARG A 384 5.08 -10.63 21.32
C ARG A 384 5.73 -10.33 22.68
N ASP A 385 6.53 -11.26 23.21
CA ASP A 385 7.19 -11.13 24.51
C ASP A 385 8.41 -10.21 24.38
N ILE A 386 9.07 -10.23 23.21
CA ILE A 386 10.13 -9.29 22.81
C ILE A 386 9.58 -7.86 22.72
N GLU A 387 8.48 -7.66 21.99
CA GLU A 387 7.82 -6.35 21.86
C GLU A 387 7.41 -5.80 23.23
N LEU A 388 6.84 -6.65 24.09
CA LEU A 388 6.40 -6.29 25.44
C LEU A 388 7.55 -5.86 26.36
N LEU A 389 8.70 -6.51 26.29
CA LEU A 389 9.79 -6.33 27.26
C LEU A 389 10.90 -5.38 26.79
N PHE A 390 11.10 -5.23 25.48
CA PHE A 390 12.21 -4.46 24.91
C PHE A 390 11.77 -3.22 24.13
N TYR A 391 10.53 -3.20 23.62
CA TYR A 391 10.08 -2.16 22.68
C TYR A 391 8.81 -1.42 23.13
N ASN A 392 8.38 -1.63 24.38
CA ASN A 392 7.19 -1.01 24.91
C ASN A 392 7.39 0.51 25.04
N LYS A 393 6.76 1.28 24.14
CA LYS A 393 6.45 2.70 24.37
C LYS A 393 4.99 2.77 24.82
N VAL A 394 4.80 3.50 25.93
CA VAL A 394 3.54 3.87 26.60
C VAL A 394 3.10 2.91 27.71
N GLY A 395 3.54 3.20 28.93
CA GLY A 395 2.93 2.69 30.15
C GLY A 395 1.44 3.01 30.25
N THR A 396 0.65 1.96 30.46
CA THR A 396 -0.65 2.02 31.16
C THR A 396 -0.74 0.76 32.03
N GLU A 397 -1.00 0.92 33.33
CA GLU A 397 -1.18 -0.19 34.27
C GLU A 397 -2.30 -1.13 33.79
N MET A 398 -2.10 -2.46 33.89
CA MET A 398 -3.14 -3.43 33.57
C MET A 398 -4.21 -3.44 34.65
N GLU A 399 -5.47 -3.28 34.25
CA GLU A 399 -6.63 -3.22 35.15
C GLU A 399 -7.43 -4.53 35.09
N ASN A 400 -7.91 -5.03 36.23
CA ASN A 400 -8.87 -6.13 36.22
C ASN A 400 -10.28 -5.58 36.06
N VAL A 401 -10.90 -5.85 34.91
CA VAL A 401 -12.18 -5.27 34.51
C VAL A 401 -13.38 -6.17 34.78
N LYS A 402 -13.19 -7.32 35.44
CA LYS A 402 -14.24 -8.33 35.62
C LYS A 402 -15.44 -7.80 36.42
N ASP A 403 -15.19 -7.18 37.57
CA ASP A 403 -16.25 -6.68 38.45
C ASP A 403 -17.03 -5.54 37.79
N GLU A 404 -16.33 -4.68 37.03
CA GLU A 404 -16.97 -3.62 36.24
C GLU A 404 -17.80 -4.18 35.10
N PHE A 405 -17.31 -5.23 34.43
CA PHE A 405 -18.07 -5.88 33.37
C PHE A 405 -19.34 -6.53 33.90
N ILE A 406 -19.30 -7.18 35.07
CA ILE A 406 -20.49 -7.79 35.68
C ILE A 406 -21.54 -6.71 35.95
N LYS A 407 -21.15 -5.59 36.57
CA LYS A 407 -22.05 -4.45 36.82
C LYS A 407 -22.60 -3.90 35.51
N TRP A 408 -21.74 -3.69 34.52
CA TRP A 408 -22.15 -3.20 33.20
C TRP A 408 -23.16 -4.13 32.52
N LEU A 409 -22.97 -5.45 32.62
CA LEU A 409 -23.86 -6.45 32.03
C LEU A 409 -25.24 -6.49 32.72
N ILE A 410 -25.27 -6.30 34.05
CA ILE A 410 -26.49 -6.21 34.85
C ILE A 410 -27.26 -4.92 34.52
N ASP A 411 -26.54 -3.80 34.37
CA ASP A 411 -27.13 -2.49 34.06
C ASP A 411 -27.54 -2.34 32.59
N ASN A 412 -27.00 -3.17 31.69
CA ASN A 412 -27.30 -3.19 30.26
C ASN A 412 -27.79 -4.58 29.77
N PRO A 413 -28.86 -5.15 30.36
CA PRO A 413 -29.23 -6.52 30.11
C PRO A 413 -29.90 -6.67 28.74
N ARG A 414 -29.20 -7.30 27.80
CA ARG A 414 -29.79 -7.68 26.48
C ARG A 414 -30.55 -9.00 26.51
N SER A 415 -30.34 -9.78 27.56
CA SER A 415 -31.04 -11.03 27.84
C SER A 415 -31.01 -11.29 29.34
N ASN A 416 -31.75 -12.30 29.77
CA ASN A 416 -31.70 -12.77 31.15
C ASN A 416 -30.52 -13.74 31.31
N TYR A 417 -29.31 -13.20 31.53
CA TYR A 417 -28.11 -13.99 31.80
C TYR A 417 -28.02 -14.29 33.30
N PHE A 418 -28.48 -15.49 33.70
CA PHE A 418 -28.46 -15.94 35.10
C PHE A 418 -29.21 -15.01 36.07
N ASN A 419 -30.41 -14.54 35.71
CA ASN A 419 -31.19 -13.55 36.47
C ASN A 419 -30.47 -12.21 36.68
N ASN A 420 -29.38 -11.99 35.93
CA ASN A 420 -28.47 -10.87 36.12
C ASN A 420 -27.99 -10.79 37.59
N ASP A 421 -27.81 -11.96 38.22
CA ASP A 421 -27.31 -12.08 39.57
C ASP A 421 -25.77 -11.96 39.58
N TYR A 422 -25.27 -11.04 40.40
CA TYR A 422 -23.84 -10.70 40.45
C TYR A 422 -22.97 -11.90 40.82
N ASP A 423 -23.33 -12.61 41.90
CA ASP A 423 -22.53 -13.72 42.43
C ASP A 423 -22.51 -14.90 41.47
N THR A 424 -23.64 -15.18 40.82
CA THR A 424 -23.74 -16.20 39.79
C THR A 424 -22.91 -15.83 38.56
N LEU A 425 -23.02 -14.60 38.04
CA LEU A 425 -22.22 -14.12 36.92
C LEU A 425 -20.73 -14.18 37.22
N ASN A 426 -20.29 -13.72 38.39
CA ASN A 426 -18.89 -13.74 38.80
C ASN A 426 -18.29 -15.16 38.75
N LYS A 427 -19.02 -16.14 39.30
CA LYS A 427 -18.60 -17.55 39.29
C LYS A 427 -18.49 -18.14 37.88
N TYR A 428 -19.44 -17.80 36.99
CA TYR A 428 -19.39 -18.28 35.61
C TYR A 428 -18.29 -17.59 34.80
N LEU A 429 -18.03 -16.30 35.01
CA LEU A 429 -16.93 -15.60 34.33
C LEU A 429 -15.56 -16.14 34.74
N ASP A 430 -15.35 -16.53 36.00
CA ASP A 430 -14.13 -17.22 36.43
C ASP A 430 -13.96 -18.58 35.72
N THR A 431 -15.07 -19.30 35.55
CA THR A 431 -15.09 -20.54 34.79
C THR A 431 -14.74 -20.29 33.32
N TYR A 432 -15.28 -19.22 32.72
CA TYR A 432 -14.98 -18.88 31.33
C TYR A 432 -13.53 -18.49 31.13
N ASN A 433 -12.97 -17.65 32.01
CA ASN A 433 -11.57 -17.23 31.94
C ASN A 433 -10.60 -18.43 31.91
N SER A 434 -10.94 -19.50 32.62
CA SER A 434 -10.10 -20.70 32.71
C SER A 434 -9.87 -21.43 31.37
N TYR A 435 -10.69 -21.18 30.36
CA TYR A 435 -10.55 -21.75 29.02
C TYR A 435 -9.62 -20.95 28.08
N PHE A 436 -9.07 -19.82 28.53
CA PHE A 436 -8.20 -18.96 27.73
C PHE A 436 -6.76 -18.98 28.26
N ASP A 437 -5.78 -18.92 27.36
CA ASP A 437 -4.34 -18.92 27.69
C ASP A 437 -3.84 -17.60 28.32
N LEU A 438 -4.71 -16.59 28.38
CA LEU A 438 -4.49 -15.27 28.97
C LEU A 438 -5.69 -14.89 29.83
N ASP A 439 -5.46 -14.06 30.87
CA ASP A 439 -6.56 -13.56 31.70
C ASP A 439 -7.35 -12.53 30.90
N ILE A 440 -8.53 -12.95 30.41
CA ILE A 440 -9.35 -12.11 29.53
C ILE A 440 -9.93 -10.91 30.26
N PHE A 441 -9.85 -10.84 31.59
CA PHE A 441 -10.31 -9.70 32.38
C PHE A 441 -9.18 -8.78 32.83
N LEU A 442 -7.92 -9.08 32.52
CA LEU A 442 -6.79 -8.20 32.82
C LEU A 442 -6.42 -7.38 31.57
N CYS A 443 -6.99 -6.18 31.47
CA CYS A 443 -6.97 -5.38 30.24
C CYS A 443 -6.43 -3.96 30.49
N ASN A 444 -5.87 -3.37 29.44
CA ASN A 444 -5.55 -1.94 29.33
C ASN A 444 -5.76 -1.48 27.88
N GLN A 445 -5.50 -0.20 27.61
CA GLN A 445 -5.71 0.39 26.29
C GLN A 445 -4.88 -0.28 25.17
N SER A 446 -3.69 -0.82 25.48
CA SER A 446 -2.81 -1.41 24.47
C SER A 446 -3.08 -2.90 24.20
N ASN A 447 -3.75 -3.63 25.12
CA ASN A 447 -3.95 -5.08 24.99
C ASN A 447 -5.41 -5.54 24.80
N TYR A 448 -6.41 -4.68 25.00
CA TYR A 448 -7.82 -5.12 24.97
C TYR A 448 -8.24 -5.68 23.60
N MET A 449 -7.64 -5.18 22.50
CA MET A 449 -7.86 -5.73 21.16
C MET A 449 -7.23 -7.12 20.97
N THR A 450 -6.12 -7.41 21.67
CA THR A 450 -5.52 -8.76 21.69
C THR A 450 -6.38 -9.73 22.49
N VAL A 451 -6.94 -9.28 23.62
CA VAL A 451 -7.92 -10.07 24.41
C VAL A 451 -9.14 -10.42 23.56
N ILE A 452 -9.68 -9.42 22.85
CA ILE A 452 -10.76 -9.60 21.89
C ILE A 452 -10.39 -10.65 20.82
N GLY A 453 -9.20 -10.55 20.24
CA GLY A 453 -8.74 -11.49 19.21
C GLY A 453 -8.61 -12.93 19.74
N GLU A 454 -8.16 -13.12 20.98
CA GLU A 454 -8.08 -14.44 21.60
C GLU A 454 -9.48 -15.01 21.90
N ILE A 455 -10.41 -14.17 22.35
CA ILE A 455 -11.83 -14.57 22.50
C ILE A 455 -12.41 -14.95 21.14
N GLU A 456 -12.19 -14.18 20.08
CA GLU A 456 -12.68 -14.51 18.73
C GLU A 456 -12.12 -15.85 18.25
N LYS A 457 -10.81 -16.06 18.42
CA LYS A 457 -10.14 -17.32 18.07
C LYS A 457 -10.72 -18.51 18.83
N VAL A 458 -10.75 -18.46 20.16
CA VAL A 458 -11.12 -19.60 21.01
C VAL A 458 -12.63 -19.80 21.05
N ALA A 459 -13.44 -18.74 21.08
CA ALA A 459 -14.89 -18.84 21.23
C ALA A 459 -15.67 -18.92 19.91
N TYR A 460 -15.09 -18.50 18.77
CA TYR A 460 -15.83 -18.42 17.50
C TYR A 460 -15.14 -19.08 16.31
N LEU A 461 -13.81 -19.02 16.20
CA LEU A 461 -13.08 -19.52 15.02
C LEU A 461 -12.59 -20.97 15.17
N ASP A 462 -12.21 -21.39 16.38
CA ASP A 462 -11.78 -22.75 16.66
C ASP A 462 -12.93 -23.61 17.21
N SER A 463 -13.64 -24.30 16.32
CA SER A 463 -14.72 -25.22 16.69
C SER A 463 -14.25 -26.42 17.53
N ASN A 464 -12.93 -26.67 17.60
CA ASN A 464 -12.36 -27.72 18.42
C ASN A 464 -11.99 -27.27 19.84
N SER A 465 -12.02 -25.98 20.14
CA SER A 465 -11.63 -25.47 21.45
C SER A 465 -12.57 -25.97 22.55
N GLU A 466 -12.05 -26.09 23.77
CA GLU A 466 -12.84 -26.53 24.91
C GLU A 466 -13.95 -25.53 25.27
N PHE A 467 -13.68 -24.22 25.15
CA PHE A 467 -14.69 -23.18 25.37
C PHE A 467 -15.81 -23.22 24.33
N TYR A 468 -15.48 -23.41 23.05
CA TYR A 468 -16.46 -23.50 21.98
C TYR A 468 -17.40 -24.68 22.23
N LYS A 469 -16.84 -25.86 22.51
CA LYS A 469 -17.60 -27.08 22.83
C LYS A 469 -18.42 -26.94 24.11
N TYR A 470 -17.88 -26.27 25.13
CA TYR A 470 -18.60 -26.00 26.38
C TYR A 470 -19.81 -25.08 26.14
N SER A 471 -19.62 -23.99 25.40
CA SER A 471 -20.69 -23.07 25.03
C SER A 471 -21.75 -23.70 24.12
N ASP A 472 -21.34 -24.62 23.23
CA ASP A 472 -22.25 -25.31 22.30
C ASP A 472 -23.13 -26.38 22.96
N ARG A 473 -22.67 -26.94 24.08
CA ARG A 473 -23.45 -27.86 24.92
C ARG A 473 -24.47 -27.14 25.79
N GLU A 474 -24.27 -25.86 26.06
CA GLU A 474 -25.25 -25.02 26.73
C GLU A 474 -26.35 -24.64 25.73
N SER A 475 -27.58 -25.07 25.99
CA SER A 475 -28.78 -24.91 25.14
C SER A 475 -29.09 -23.48 24.63
N THR A 476 -28.39 -22.48 25.15
CA THR A 476 -28.62 -21.05 24.90
C THR A 476 -27.37 -20.31 24.43
N HIS A 477 -26.24 -21.02 24.24
CA HIS A 477 -24.94 -20.46 23.84
C HIS A 477 -24.50 -19.24 24.68
N ARG A 478 -25.02 -19.18 25.92
CA ARG A 478 -24.85 -18.06 26.86
C ARG A 478 -23.39 -17.67 27.07
N PRO A 479 -22.41 -18.60 27.23
CA PRO A 479 -21.02 -18.21 27.42
C PRO A 479 -20.46 -17.38 26.26
N ARG A 480 -20.75 -17.78 25.02
CA ARG A 480 -20.38 -17.01 23.82
C ARG A 480 -21.12 -15.69 23.76
N ALA A 481 -22.42 -15.67 24.09
CA ALA A 481 -23.19 -14.43 24.10
C ALA A 481 -22.65 -13.42 25.12
N ILE A 482 -22.26 -13.86 26.31
CA ILE A 482 -21.71 -13.00 27.38
C ILE A 482 -20.34 -12.41 26.97
N LEU A 483 -19.43 -13.21 26.40
CA LEU A 483 -18.13 -12.72 25.92
C LEU A 483 -18.17 -12.08 24.52
N GLY A 484 -19.35 -12.01 23.91
CA GLY A 484 -19.51 -11.67 22.50
C GLY A 484 -19.49 -10.18 22.17
N LYS A 485 -19.58 -9.90 20.86
CA LYS A 485 -19.47 -8.57 20.24
C LYS A 485 -20.38 -7.50 20.87
N THR A 486 -21.56 -7.91 21.33
CA THR A 486 -22.59 -7.04 21.89
C THR A 486 -22.49 -6.81 23.40
N ASN A 487 -21.68 -7.62 24.10
CA ASN A 487 -21.53 -7.60 25.55
C ASN A 487 -20.06 -7.31 25.90
N TYR A 488 -19.25 -8.31 26.27
CA TYR A 488 -17.90 -8.07 26.79
C TYR A 488 -16.98 -7.29 25.83
N TYR A 489 -17.07 -7.57 24.54
CA TYR A 489 -16.36 -6.81 23.50
C TYR A 489 -16.75 -5.33 23.49
N GLN A 490 -18.06 -5.04 23.56
CA GLN A 490 -18.57 -3.67 23.59
C GLN A 490 -18.17 -2.97 24.89
N PHE A 491 -18.18 -3.69 26.02
CA PHE A 491 -17.69 -3.19 27.29
C PHE A 491 -16.20 -2.82 27.22
N LEU A 492 -15.33 -3.72 26.74
CA LEU A 492 -13.90 -3.47 26.59
C LEU A 492 -13.62 -2.30 25.65
N LYS A 493 -14.36 -2.23 24.53
CA LYS A 493 -14.34 -1.06 23.67
C LYS A 493 -14.77 0.20 24.41
N ASN A 494 -15.94 0.24 25.02
CA ASN A 494 -16.38 1.43 25.73
C ASN A 494 -15.41 1.87 26.85
N LYS A 495 -14.80 0.92 27.56
CA LYS A 495 -13.88 1.17 28.67
C LYS A 495 -12.48 1.62 28.23
N PHE A 496 -11.94 1.07 27.15
CA PHE A 496 -10.55 1.33 26.73
C PHE A 496 -10.41 2.10 25.43
N GLN A 497 -11.46 2.16 24.62
CA GLN A 497 -11.56 3.05 23.47
C GLN A 497 -11.78 4.51 23.92
N SER A 498 -12.01 4.77 25.21
CA SER A 498 -12.14 6.13 25.77
C SER A 498 -10.83 6.89 25.83
N ASP A 499 -9.68 6.22 25.93
CA ASP A 499 -8.37 6.89 25.88
C ASP A 499 -7.74 6.91 24.50
N GLN A 500 -8.30 6.17 23.52
CA GLN A 500 -8.03 6.51 22.13
C GLN A 500 -8.74 7.83 21.83
N VAL A 501 -9.94 8.06 22.36
CA VAL A 501 -10.65 9.35 22.23
C VAL A 501 -10.05 10.46 23.10
N VAL A 502 -9.37 10.19 24.22
CA VAL A 502 -8.71 11.22 25.06
C VAL A 502 -7.26 11.45 24.66
N ILE A 503 -6.51 10.45 24.18
CA ILE A 503 -5.25 10.69 23.47
C ILE A 503 -5.57 11.32 22.12
N ASP A 504 -6.63 10.95 21.42
CA ASP A 504 -7.07 11.65 20.21
C ASP A 504 -7.67 13.01 20.54
N LYS A 505 -8.22 13.29 21.74
CA LYS A 505 -8.70 14.63 22.13
C LYS A 505 -7.63 15.51 22.76
N ALA A 506 -6.64 14.95 23.45
CA ALA A 506 -5.47 15.67 23.95
C ALA A 506 -4.46 15.86 22.82
N ALA A 507 -4.31 14.89 21.93
CA ALA A 507 -3.64 15.03 20.64
C ALA A 507 -4.50 15.79 19.63
N HIS A 508 -5.85 15.87 19.70
CA HIS A 508 -6.62 16.86 18.92
C HIS A 508 -6.60 18.25 19.56
N ALA A 509 -6.43 18.36 20.87
CA ALA A 509 -6.26 19.64 21.54
C ALA A 509 -4.82 20.17 21.37
N LEU A 510 -3.83 19.29 21.23
CA LEU A 510 -2.44 19.60 20.86
C LEU A 510 -2.24 19.66 19.33
N ASN A 511 -2.97 18.87 18.52
CA ASN A 511 -3.02 18.93 17.05
C ASN A 511 -4.28 19.65 16.55
N ASN A 512 -4.68 20.72 17.23
CA ASN A 512 -5.61 21.65 16.62
C ASN A 512 -4.93 22.51 15.54
N ASN A 513 -3.79 22.09 14.96
CA ASN A 513 -3.14 22.91 13.94
C ASN A 513 -2.16 22.27 12.93
N THR A 514 -2.13 20.95 12.69
CA THR A 514 -1.34 20.44 11.55
C THR A 514 -2.06 19.33 10.81
N MET A 515 -2.98 19.73 9.94
CA MET A 515 -3.40 18.88 8.83
C MET A 515 -2.21 18.67 7.89
N ASP A 516 -2.03 17.46 7.33
CA ASP A 516 -0.93 17.21 6.39
C ASP A 516 -1.02 18.20 5.23
N LEU A 517 0.12 18.82 4.90
CA LEU A 517 0.20 19.81 3.83
C LEU A 517 0.03 19.17 2.44
N ASN A 518 0.39 17.90 2.28
CA ASN A 518 0.25 17.15 1.03
C ASN A 518 -0.34 15.76 1.31
N LYS A 519 -1.54 15.47 0.80
CA LYS A 519 -2.25 14.21 1.04
C LYS A 519 -2.91 13.69 -0.24
N ILE A 520 -2.90 12.37 -0.47
CA ILE A 520 -3.67 11.70 -1.53
C ILE A 520 -4.55 10.63 -0.90
N LEU A 521 -5.86 10.77 -1.07
CA LEU A 521 -6.85 9.74 -0.75
C LEU A 521 -6.91 8.76 -1.92
N TYR A 522 -6.56 7.49 -1.71
CA TYR A 522 -6.52 6.52 -2.80
C TYR A 522 -7.29 5.24 -2.47
N GLY A 523 -7.79 4.57 -3.51
CA GLY A 523 -8.41 3.26 -3.34
C GLY A 523 -9.36 2.90 -4.49
N PRO A 524 -10.05 1.75 -4.37
CA PRO A 524 -10.95 1.24 -5.40
C PRO A 524 -12.11 2.20 -5.74
N PRO A 525 -12.81 2.03 -6.87
CA PRO A 525 -13.92 2.90 -7.25
C PRO A 525 -15.11 2.76 -6.29
N GLY A 526 -15.81 3.87 -6.06
CA GLY A 526 -17.01 3.90 -5.22
C GLY A 526 -16.77 3.85 -3.70
N THR A 527 -15.53 4.08 -3.25
CA THR A 527 -15.17 4.05 -1.81
C THR A 527 -15.45 5.37 -1.07
N GLY A 528 -16.01 6.37 -1.74
CA GLY A 528 -16.42 7.63 -1.12
C GLY A 528 -15.31 8.67 -0.95
N LYS A 529 -14.20 8.58 -1.69
CA LYS A 529 -13.07 9.53 -1.62
C LYS A 529 -13.50 11.00 -1.80
N THR A 530 -14.21 11.32 -2.89
CA THR A 530 -14.71 12.68 -3.15
C THR A 530 -15.76 13.13 -2.12
N TYR A 531 -16.57 12.21 -1.60
CA TYR A 531 -17.52 12.49 -0.52
C TYR A 531 -16.78 12.87 0.77
N LYS A 532 -15.69 12.17 1.09
CA LYS A 532 -14.82 12.49 2.23
C LYS A 532 -14.22 13.89 2.09
N LEU A 533 -13.75 14.27 0.90
CA LEU A 533 -13.29 15.64 0.61
C LEU A 533 -14.36 16.70 0.94
N GLN A 534 -15.57 16.51 0.42
CA GLN A 534 -16.65 17.47 0.63
C GLN A 534 -17.05 17.60 2.10
N ARG A 535 -17.14 16.49 2.84
CA ARG A 535 -17.62 16.48 4.22
C ARG A 535 -16.57 16.87 5.26
N GLU A 536 -15.34 16.42 5.08
CA GLU A 536 -14.32 16.54 6.12
C GLU A 536 -13.32 17.66 5.87
N TYR A 537 -13.23 18.16 4.64
CA TYR A 537 -12.17 19.09 4.25
C TYR A 537 -12.68 20.44 3.74
N PHE A 538 -13.75 20.51 2.94
CA PHE A 538 -14.21 21.81 2.37
C PHE A 538 -14.56 22.83 3.46
N ASP A 539 -15.25 22.41 4.52
CA ASP A 539 -15.64 23.28 5.64
C ASP A 539 -14.42 23.83 6.39
N LYS A 540 -13.30 23.10 6.45
CA LYS A 540 -12.07 23.55 7.12
C LYS A 540 -11.41 24.74 6.42
N PHE A 541 -11.62 24.88 5.12
CA PHE A 541 -11.08 25.98 4.29
C PHE A 541 -12.18 26.96 3.87
N THR A 542 -13.32 26.96 4.55
CA THR A 542 -14.42 27.90 4.29
C THR A 542 -14.63 28.79 5.52
N LYS A 543 -14.56 30.11 5.33
CA LYS A 543 -14.76 31.10 6.39
C LYS A 543 -16.04 31.89 6.19
N LYS A 544 -16.59 32.43 7.28
CA LYS A 544 -17.61 33.49 7.20
C LYS A 544 -16.92 34.84 7.06
N GLU A 545 -17.43 35.74 6.23
CA GLU A 545 -16.85 37.08 5.98
C GLU A 545 -16.69 37.92 7.27
N THR A 546 -17.35 37.54 8.37
CA THR A 546 -17.14 38.05 9.74
C THR A 546 -15.75 37.91 10.33
N SER A 547 -14.84 37.11 9.74
CA SER A 547 -13.47 36.98 10.22
C SER A 547 -12.44 37.85 9.49
N LEU A 548 -12.82 38.55 8.42
CA LEU A 548 -11.89 39.41 7.69
C LEU A 548 -11.63 40.72 8.44
N ASN A 549 -10.36 41.08 8.58
CA ASN A 549 -10.01 42.45 8.95
C ASN A 549 -10.20 43.39 7.73
N ARG A 550 -10.33 44.69 7.98
CA ARG A 550 -10.55 45.71 6.94
C ARG A 550 -9.48 45.69 5.84
N SER A 551 -8.25 45.31 6.18
CA SER A 551 -7.13 45.21 5.24
C SER A 551 -7.34 44.07 4.23
N GLN A 552 -7.65 42.87 4.71
CA GLN A 552 -7.90 41.68 3.87
C GLN A 552 -9.13 41.86 2.98
N PHE A 553 -10.17 42.53 3.49
CA PHE A 553 -11.36 42.85 2.70
C PHE A 553 -11.02 43.73 1.49
N ILE A 554 -10.23 44.79 1.70
CA ILE A 554 -9.81 45.69 0.62
C ILE A 554 -8.92 44.95 -0.37
N GLU A 555 -7.98 44.11 0.10
CA GLU A 555 -7.10 43.30 -0.77
C GLU A 555 -7.88 42.39 -1.72
N ASN A 556 -8.89 41.67 -1.22
CA ASN A 556 -9.75 40.81 -2.05
C ASN A 556 -10.50 41.59 -3.13
N ILE A 557 -10.99 42.79 -2.81
CA ILE A 557 -11.66 43.65 -3.79
C ILE A 557 -10.66 44.09 -4.86
N VAL A 558 -9.51 44.62 -4.45
CA VAL A 558 -8.57 45.20 -5.41
C VAL A 558 -7.81 44.13 -6.22
N SER A 559 -7.75 42.87 -5.78
CA SER A 559 -7.09 41.80 -6.55
C SER A 559 -7.77 41.53 -7.88
N GLU A 560 -9.10 41.65 -7.95
CA GLU A 560 -9.89 41.38 -9.15
C GLU A 560 -10.02 42.58 -10.09
N LEU A 561 -9.65 43.79 -9.65
CA LEU A 561 -9.78 45.02 -10.42
C LEU A 561 -8.52 45.36 -11.23
N SER A 562 -8.70 45.91 -12.42
CA SER A 562 -7.60 46.48 -13.21
C SER A 562 -7.07 47.79 -12.60
N TRP A 563 -5.88 48.22 -13.03
CA TRP A 563 -5.28 49.46 -12.51
C TRP A 563 -6.13 50.71 -12.78
N TRP A 564 -6.80 50.81 -13.95
CA TRP A 564 -7.66 51.95 -14.23
C TRP A 564 -8.91 51.97 -13.33
N GLN A 565 -9.50 50.80 -13.04
CA GLN A 565 -10.66 50.68 -12.14
C GLN A 565 -10.32 51.12 -10.71
N VAL A 566 -9.17 50.68 -10.17
CA VAL A 566 -8.73 51.08 -8.82
C VAL A 566 -8.42 52.59 -8.77
N VAL A 567 -7.80 53.14 -9.82
CA VAL A 567 -7.55 54.59 -9.93
C VAL A 567 -8.86 55.38 -10.06
N ALA A 568 -9.84 54.87 -10.80
CA ALA A 568 -11.16 55.47 -10.92
C ALA A 568 -11.88 55.57 -9.57
N ILE A 569 -11.88 54.49 -8.78
CA ILE A 569 -12.47 54.48 -7.43
C ILE A 569 -11.75 55.47 -6.50
N ALA A 570 -10.41 55.55 -6.57
CA ALA A 570 -9.64 56.49 -5.75
C ALA A 570 -9.89 57.97 -6.13
N VAL A 571 -10.02 58.27 -7.43
CA VAL A 571 -10.37 59.62 -7.91
C VAL A 571 -11.82 59.96 -7.57
N LEU A 572 -12.74 58.99 -7.66
CA LEU A 572 -14.13 59.12 -7.27
C LEU A 572 -14.25 59.47 -5.78
N ASP A 573 -13.46 58.83 -4.92
CA ASP A 573 -13.41 59.12 -3.48
C ASP A 573 -12.86 60.53 -3.19
N LEU A 574 -11.64 60.79 -3.69
CA LEU A 574 -10.90 62.02 -3.38
C LEU A 574 -11.44 63.26 -4.13
N LYS A 575 -12.32 63.06 -5.11
CA LYS A 575 -12.98 64.06 -5.97
C LYS A 575 -12.05 64.86 -6.89
N THR A 576 -11.06 65.55 -6.34
CA THR A 576 -10.11 66.40 -7.08
C THR A 576 -8.64 66.18 -6.70
N PRO A 577 -8.11 64.93 -6.71
CA PRO A 577 -6.77 64.67 -6.19
C PRO A 577 -5.63 65.00 -7.17
N LYS A 578 -4.44 65.23 -6.61
CA LYS A 578 -3.15 65.10 -7.31
C LYS A 578 -2.69 63.65 -7.32
N VAL A 579 -1.78 63.29 -8.22
CA VAL A 579 -1.21 61.94 -8.32
C VAL A 579 -0.57 61.46 -7.00
N SER A 580 0.02 62.37 -6.22
CA SER A 580 0.56 62.05 -4.90
C SER A 580 -0.51 61.62 -3.88
N GLU A 581 -1.71 62.20 -3.96
CA GLU A 581 -2.84 61.90 -3.09
C GLU A 581 -3.53 60.60 -3.50
N ILE A 582 -3.65 60.36 -4.82
CA ILE A 582 -4.11 59.06 -5.36
C ILE A 582 -3.16 57.96 -4.91
N TYR A 583 -1.85 58.19 -5.02
CA TYR A 583 -0.84 57.23 -4.56
C TYR A 583 -1.01 56.91 -3.08
N ALA A 584 -1.27 57.92 -2.22
CA ALA A 584 -1.44 57.70 -0.78
C ALA A 584 -2.76 57.01 -0.39
N HIS A 585 -3.69 56.80 -1.33
CA HIS A 585 -5.00 56.22 -1.05
C HIS A 585 -4.90 54.74 -0.64
N GLU A 586 -5.72 54.32 0.34
CA GLU A 586 -5.68 52.98 0.95
C GLU A 586 -5.79 51.85 -0.08
N ILE A 587 -6.81 51.88 -0.94
CA ILE A 587 -7.02 50.87 -1.99
C ILE A 587 -5.87 50.83 -3.02
N ILE A 588 -5.22 51.97 -3.28
CA ILE A 588 -4.09 52.08 -4.22
C ILE A 588 -2.84 51.46 -3.60
N GLN A 589 -2.59 51.70 -2.31
CA GLN A 589 -1.50 51.07 -1.57
C GLN A 589 -1.69 49.54 -1.50
N LYS A 590 -2.93 49.06 -1.32
CA LYS A 590 -3.23 47.63 -1.37
C LYS A 590 -3.05 47.02 -2.75
N LYS A 591 -3.51 47.69 -3.81
CA LYS A 591 -3.27 47.23 -5.19
C LYS A 591 -1.78 47.20 -5.53
N ALA A 592 -1.03 48.19 -5.04
CA ALA A 592 0.41 48.26 -5.21
C ALA A 592 1.13 47.09 -4.53
N GLN A 593 0.74 46.70 -3.31
CA GLN A 593 1.30 45.55 -2.60
C GLN A 593 1.07 44.23 -3.34
N LEU A 594 -0.10 44.07 -3.96
CA LEU A 594 -0.46 42.87 -4.74
C LEU A 594 0.19 42.84 -6.13
N SER A 595 0.61 44.00 -6.65
CA SER A 595 1.26 44.10 -7.94
C SER A 595 2.77 44.10 -7.78
N ASN A 596 3.50 43.29 -8.55
CA ASN A 596 4.97 43.35 -8.61
C ASN A 596 5.53 44.66 -9.28
N SER A 597 4.74 45.74 -9.33
CA SER A 597 5.09 46.98 -10.00
C SER A 597 6.07 47.82 -9.17
N LYS A 598 7.29 47.98 -9.68
CA LYS A 598 8.32 48.86 -9.08
C LYS A 598 8.08 50.35 -9.36
N THR A 599 7.08 50.70 -10.18
CA THR A 599 6.83 52.05 -10.71
C THR A 599 5.37 52.48 -10.59
N VAL A 600 4.75 52.25 -9.43
CA VAL A 600 3.32 52.51 -9.15
C VAL A 600 2.87 53.93 -9.52
N ARG A 601 3.67 54.96 -9.25
CA ARG A 601 3.30 56.35 -9.59
C ARG A 601 3.23 56.58 -11.10
N GLN A 602 4.15 55.97 -11.85
CA GLN A 602 4.15 55.99 -13.31
C GLN A 602 2.97 55.19 -13.86
N THR A 603 2.60 54.07 -13.24
CA THR A 603 1.39 53.31 -13.58
C THR A 603 0.13 54.15 -13.39
N ILE A 604 -0.06 54.77 -12.22
CA ILE A 604 -1.21 55.66 -11.94
C ILE A 604 -1.26 56.80 -12.96
N TRP A 605 -0.13 57.45 -13.21
CA TRP A 605 -0.03 58.54 -14.18
C TRP A 605 -0.37 58.09 -15.60
N GLY A 606 0.09 56.91 -16.01
CA GLY A 606 -0.22 56.30 -17.30
C GLY A 606 -1.71 56.02 -17.45
N GLN A 607 -2.34 55.39 -16.46
CA GLN A 607 -3.78 55.09 -16.48
C GLN A 607 -4.62 56.37 -16.58
N LEU A 608 -4.28 57.39 -15.77
CA LEU A 608 -4.99 58.67 -15.81
C LEU A 608 -4.94 59.30 -17.20
N GLN A 609 -3.79 59.26 -17.89
CA GLN A 609 -3.62 59.85 -19.21
C GLN A 609 -4.24 59.02 -20.32
N SER A 610 -4.09 57.70 -20.29
CA SER A 610 -4.65 56.80 -21.30
C SER A 610 -6.17 56.84 -21.28
N HIS A 611 -6.80 57.01 -20.11
CA HIS A 611 -8.25 57.05 -19.94
C HIS A 611 -8.81 58.49 -19.77
N THR A 612 -8.09 59.53 -20.23
CA THR A 612 -8.59 60.92 -20.21
C THR A 612 -9.52 61.20 -21.40
N VAL A 613 -10.64 61.90 -21.19
CA VAL A 613 -11.52 62.37 -22.29
C VAL A 613 -10.75 63.15 -23.38
N MET A 614 -11.19 62.98 -24.63
CA MET A 614 -10.47 63.49 -25.81
C MET A 614 -10.37 65.01 -25.86
N GLU A 615 -11.35 65.71 -25.28
CA GLU A 615 -11.46 67.17 -25.25
C GLU A 615 -10.55 67.81 -24.18
N CYS A 616 -9.83 67.01 -23.39
CA CYS A 616 -8.97 67.53 -22.33
C CYS A 616 -7.66 68.13 -22.88
N GLU A 617 -7.62 69.45 -23.01
CA GLU A 617 -6.45 70.22 -23.49
C GLU A 617 -5.19 70.07 -22.62
N ASN A 618 -5.30 69.55 -21.39
CA ASN A 618 -4.19 69.45 -20.43
C ASN A 618 -3.42 68.10 -20.51
N VAL A 619 -3.81 67.20 -21.42
CA VAL A 619 -3.18 65.89 -21.64
C VAL A 619 -2.74 65.71 -23.10
N ASN A 620 -1.43 65.65 -23.33
CA ASN A 620 -0.82 65.59 -24.67
C ASN A 620 -0.67 64.18 -25.24
N VAL A 621 -1.04 63.14 -24.51
CA VAL A 621 -1.04 61.78 -25.07
C VAL A 621 -2.04 61.75 -26.23
N GLN A 622 -1.76 61.08 -27.34
CA GLN A 622 -2.69 61.04 -28.49
C GLN A 622 -3.49 59.73 -28.58
N ARG A 623 -2.91 58.61 -28.15
CA ARG A 623 -3.62 57.33 -28.07
C ARG A 623 -4.29 57.22 -26.70
N ARG A 624 -5.62 57.16 -26.70
CA ARG A 624 -6.42 56.89 -25.51
C ARG A 624 -6.95 55.46 -25.52
N MET A 625 -7.37 54.98 -24.36
CA MET A 625 -8.01 53.70 -24.13
C MET A 625 -9.36 53.95 -23.48
N GLU A 626 -10.40 53.28 -23.99
CA GLU A 626 -11.70 53.28 -23.33
C GLU A 626 -11.64 52.46 -22.03
N PRO A 627 -12.38 52.83 -20.98
CA PRO A 627 -13.32 53.95 -20.93
C PRO A 627 -12.63 55.31 -20.71
N LEU A 628 -13.10 56.36 -21.40
CA LEU A 628 -12.61 57.75 -21.24
C LEU A 628 -13.28 58.47 -20.06
N LEU A 629 -12.68 58.33 -18.88
CA LEU A 629 -13.31 58.73 -17.63
C LEU A 629 -12.70 59.99 -17.01
N PHE A 630 -11.40 60.23 -17.21
CA PHE A 630 -10.68 61.24 -16.46
C PHE A 630 -10.62 62.60 -17.16
N TYR A 631 -10.53 63.65 -16.36
CA TYR A 631 -10.27 65.01 -16.84
C TYR A 631 -9.19 65.66 -15.98
N LYS A 632 -8.15 66.22 -16.63
CA LYS A 632 -7.04 66.90 -15.96
C LYS A 632 -7.27 68.41 -15.94
N ARG A 633 -7.18 69.01 -14.75
CA ARG A 633 -7.28 70.46 -14.54
C ARG A 633 -5.92 71.15 -14.62
N LYS A 634 -5.91 72.48 -14.84
CA LYS A 634 -4.69 73.31 -14.99
C LYS A 634 -3.75 73.28 -13.77
N ASN A 635 -4.30 73.05 -12.58
CA ASN A 635 -3.56 72.91 -11.32
C ASN A 635 -3.01 71.48 -11.08
N SER A 636 -3.02 70.61 -12.10
CA SER A 636 -2.59 69.21 -12.04
C SER A 636 -3.42 68.29 -11.12
N THR A 637 -4.66 68.67 -10.80
CA THR A 637 -5.64 67.78 -10.16
C THR A 637 -6.50 67.06 -11.19
N TRP A 638 -7.00 65.89 -10.83
CA TRP A 638 -7.80 65.02 -11.69
C TRP A 638 -9.24 64.93 -11.20
N THR A 639 -10.18 64.82 -12.12
CA THR A 639 -11.59 64.53 -11.84
C THR A 639 -12.06 63.38 -12.72
N ILE A 640 -13.17 62.75 -12.35
CA ILE A 640 -13.80 61.67 -13.10
C ILE A 640 -15.22 62.06 -13.54
N ASN A 641 -15.64 61.65 -14.72
CA ASN A 641 -17.02 61.79 -15.16
C ASN A 641 -17.87 60.69 -14.53
N HIS A 642 -18.85 61.07 -13.70
CA HIS A 642 -19.70 60.14 -12.98
C HIS A 642 -20.65 59.36 -13.90
N GLU A 643 -21.22 60.00 -14.93
CA GLU A 643 -22.17 59.35 -15.85
C GLU A 643 -21.46 58.25 -16.65
N PHE A 644 -20.29 58.56 -17.23
CA PHE A 644 -19.52 57.57 -17.98
C PHE A 644 -18.94 56.48 -17.09
N LEU A 645 -18.64 56.78 -15.82
CA LEU A 645 -18.21 55.77 -14.87
C LEU A 645 -19.36 54.81 -14.53
N GLU A 646 -20.58 55.31 -14.36
CA GLU A 646 -21.77 54.48 -14.11
C GLU A 646 -22.10 53.58 -15.30
N GLU A 647 -21.88 54.06 -16.54
CA GLU A 647 -22.08 53.26 -17.76
C GLU A 647 -20.99 52.18 -17.96
N SER A 648 -19.73 52.51 -17.69
CA SER A 648 -18.58 51.63 -18.00
C SER A 648 -18.12 50.74 -16.83
N PHE A 649 -18.40 51.15 -15.60
CA PHE A 649 -18.06 50.42 -14.38
C PHE A 649 -19.09 50.70 -13.27
N PRO A 650 -20.34 50.23 -13.43
CA PRO A 650 -21.46 50.53 -12.51
C PRO A 650 -21.17 50.13 -11.06
N GLU A 651 -20.41 49.06 -10.84
CA GLU A 651 -20.07 48.56 -9.50
C GLU A 651 -19.10 49.48 -8.74
N ALA A 652 -18.49 50.47 -9.39
CA ALA A 652 -17.52 51.38 -8.77
C ALA A 652 -18.07 52.09 -7.51
N PHE A 653 -19.34 52.49 -7.56
CA PHE A 653 -20.02 53.18 -6.45
C PHE A 653 -20.31 52.25 -5.28
N GLU A 654 -20.70 51.01 -5.57
CA GLU A 654 -20.93 49.98 -4.55
C GLU A 654 -19.61 49.57 -3.89
N ILE A 655 -18.56 49.38 -4.68
CA ILE A 655 -17.21 49.08 -4.20
C ILE A 655 -16.66 50.22 -3.33
N LEU A 656 -16.83 51.49 -3.74
CA LEU A 656 -16.43 52.63 -2.91
C LEU A 656 -17.23 52.66 -1.59
N THR A 657 -18.52 52.37 -1.65
CA THR A 657 -19.38 52.35 -0.47
C THR A 657 -19.01 51.22 0.49
N SER A 658 -18.71 50.02 -0.03
CA SER A 658 -18.35 48.85 0.76
C SER A 658 -16.94 48.97 1.38
N THR A 659 -15.97 49.57 0.66
CA THR A 659 -14.62 49.86 1.20
C THR A 659 -14.63 50.94 2.29
N LYS A 660 -15.54 51.92 2.21
CA LYS A 660 -15.73 52.95 3.25
C LYS A 660 -16.52 52.46 4.46
N ASN A 661 -17.62 51.74 4.23
CA ASN A 661 -18.56 51.32 5.26
C ASN A 661 -18.47 49.82 5.54
N PHE A 662 -17.24 49.30 5.72
CA PHE A 662 -17.03 47.88 6.00
C PHE A 662 -17.89 47.42 7.19
N ARG A 663 -18.92 46.62 6.88
CA ARG A 663 -19.70 45.85 7.84
C ARG A 663 -19.63 44.41 7.36
N PRO A 664 -18.98 43.50 8.12
CA PRO A 664 -18.90 42.11 7.70
C PRO A 664 -20.31 41.53 7.52
N ASN A 665 -20.58 40.90 6.38
CA ASN A 665 -21.82 40.16 6.16
C ASN A 665 -21.68 38.74 6.77
N PRO A 666 -22.40 38.41 7.86
CA PRO A 666 -22.29 37.10 8.51
C PRO A 666 -22.67 35.92 7.62
N ASP A 667 -23.42 36.16 6.55
CA ASP A 667 -23.99 35.13 5.69
C ASP A 667 -23.15 34.84 4.43
N LYS A 668 -22.11 35.65 4.14
CA LYS A 668 -21.24 35.44 2.98
C LYS A 668 -20.08 34.52 3.35
N LEU A 669 -19.95 33.40 2.64
CA LEU A 669 -18.89 32.42 2.81
C LEU A 669 -17.71 32.70 1.86
N ILE A 670 -16.51 32.69 2.40
CA ILE A 670 -15.25 32.84 1.67
C ILE A 670 -14.60 31.46 1.57
N ARG A 671 -14.37 30.99 0.35
CA ARG A 671 -13.67 29.74 0.08
C ARG A 671 -12.18 30.03 -0.08
N ASN A 672 -11.39 29.56 0.87
CA ASN A 672 -9.94 29.53 0.80
C ASN A 672 -9.46 28.23 0.15
N TYR A 673 -10.20 27.73 -0.84
CA TYR A 673 -9.78 26.56 -1.58
C TYR A 673 -10.20 26.61 -3.04
N GLU A 674 -9.47 25.88 -3.87
CA GLU A 674 -9.82 25.60 -5.26
C GLU A 674 -10.04 24.09 -5.44
N PHE A 675 -10.99 23.71 -6.28
CA PHE A 675 -11.23 22.31 -6.66
C PHE A 675 -11.01 22.15 -8.15
N VAL A 676 -10.14 21.22 -8.53
CA VAL A 676 -9.80 20.91 -9.91
C VAL A 676 -9.82 19.41 -10.14
N THR A 677 -10.04 19.00 -11.39
CA THR A 677 -9.97 17.60 -11.79
C THR A 677 -8.89 17.45 -12.84
N PHE A 678 -7.95 16.53 -12.63
CA PHE A 678 -6.93 16.25 -13.63
C PHE A 678 -7.48 15.35 -14.74
N HIS A 679 -7.10 15.68 -15.97
CA HIS A 679 -7.41 14.91 -17.17
C HIS A 679 -6.23 15.02 -18.14
N GLN A 680 -6.18 14.17 -19.16
CA GLN A 680 -5.03 14.06 -20.07
C GLN A 680 -4.62 15.39 -20.75
N SER A 681 -5.55 16.33 -20.94
CA SER A 681 -5.28 17.64 -21.53
C SER A 681 -4.99 18.75 -20.51
N PHE A 682 -4.96 18.45 -19.20
CA PHE A 682 -4.69 19.43 -18.15
C PHE A 682 -3.18 19.62 -18.07
N GLY A 683 -2.71 20.85 -18.29
CA GLY A 683 -1.29 21.14 -18.46
C GLY A 683 -0.71 22.05 -17.38
N TYR A 684 0.59 22.31 -17.50
CA TYR A 684 1.31 23.30 -16.71
C TYR A 684 0.70 24.70 -16.89
N GLU A 685 0.26 25.01 -18.11
CA GLU A 685 -0.30 26.30 -18.51
C GLU A 685 -1.62 26.65 -17.79
N ASP A 686 -2.38 25.65 -17.37
CA ASP A 686 -3.62 25.84 -16.62
C ASP A 686 -3.40 25.82 -15.11
N PHE A 687 -2.36 25.11 -14.66
CA PHE A 687 -2.05 24.94 -13.25
C PHE A 687 -1.18 26.06 -12.68
N ILE A 688 -0.10 26.42 -13.37
CA ILE A 688 0.93 27.35 -12.89
C ILE A 688 0.89 28.68 -13.63
N GLU A 689 1.25 28.69 -14.91
CA GLU A 689 1.16 29.87 -15.78
C GLU A 689 1.28 29.47 -17.25
N GLY A 690 0.57 30.17 -18.13
CA GLY A 690 0.57 29.89 -19.56
C GLY A 690 0.39 31.13 -20.41
N ILE A 691 0.87 31.08 -21.65
CA ILE A 691 0.66 32.15 -22.63
C ILE A 691 -0.73 31.96 -23.24
N LYS A 692 -1.63 32.93 -23.06
CA LYS A 692 -2.97 32.91 -23.65
C LYS A 692 -3.15 34.08 -24.61
N PRO A 693 -3.83 33.86 -25.75
CA PRO A 693 -4.17 34.94 -26.66
C PRO A 693 -5.21 35.86 -26.01
N VAL A 694 -4.99 37.17 -26.10
CA VAL A 694 -5.95 38.20 -25.70
C VAL A 694 -6.28 39.02 -26.94
N MET A 695 -7.58 39.26 -27.14
CA MET A 695 -8.04 40.21 -28.16
C MET A 695 -8.32 41.51 -27.43
N GLU A 696 -7.51 42.54 -27.67
CA GLU A 696 -7.86 43.89 -27.23
C GLU A 696 -9.13 44.34 -27.98
N GLU A 697 -10.16 44.78 -27.24
CA GLU A 697 -11.39 45.29 -27.85
C GLU A 697 -11.08 46.42 -28.83
N GLY A 698 -11.39 46.21 -30.11
CA GLY A 698 -11.15 47.17 -31.19
C GLY A 698 -9.81 47.04 -31.93
N SER A 699 -8.92 46.13 -31.53
CA SER A 699 -7.69 45.79 -32.25
C SER A 699 -7.86 44.51 -33.09
N PRO A 700 -7.49 44.51 -34.38
CA PRO A 700 -7.40 43.28 -35.17
C PRO A 700 -6.14 42.45 -34.86
N GLU A 701 -5.25 42.95 -33.99
CA GLU A 701 -3.99 42.27 -33.64
C GLU A 701 -4.17 41.36 -32.42
N LEU A 702 -3.81 40.09 -32.60
CA LEU A 702 -3.75 39.09 -31.54
C LEU A 702 -2.54 39.36 -30.64
N THR A 703 -2.74 39.71 -29.37
CA THR A 703 -1.66 39.81 -28.39
C THR A 703 -1.60 38.56 -27.53
N TYR A 704 -0.43 38.29 -26.97
CA TYR A 704 -0.20 37.14 -26.10
C TYR A 704 0.16 37.63 -24.70
N GLU A 705 -0.62 37.23 -23.71
CA GLU A 705 -0.37 37.56 -22.31
C GLU A 705 -0.09 36.30 -21.50
N ILE A 706 0.79 36.44 -20.51
CA ILE A 706 1.04 35.38 -19.54
C ILE A 706 -0.08 35.46 -18.49
N GLN A 707 -0.86 34.40 -18.38
CA GLN A 707 -1.91 34.28 -17.39
C GLN A 707 -1.52 33.27 -16.31
N ASP A 708 -1.78 33.63 -15.06
CA ASP A 708 -1.54 32.76 -13.92
C ASP A 708 -2.58 31.63 -13.87
N GLY A 709 -2.09 30.41 -13.66
CA GLY A 709 -2.87 29.22 -13.46
C GLY A 709 -3.50 29.15 -12.07
N VAL A 710 -4.39 28.18 -11.87
CA VAL A 710 -5.19 28.04 -10.65
C VAL A 710 -4.35 27.89 -9.38
N PHE A 711 -3.26 27.12 -9.41
CA PHE A 711 -2.42 26.90 -8.25
C PHE A 711 -1.56 28.12 -7.92
N LYS A 712 -1.03 28.81 -8.94
CA LYS A 712 -0.26 30.05 -8.75
C LYS A 712 -1.13 31.15 -8.13
N LYS A 713 -2.36 31.34 -8.64
CA LYS A 713 -3.34 32.29 -8.06
C LYS A 713 -3.65 31.98 -6.60
N LEU A 714 -3.85 30.70 -6.28
CA LEU A 714 -4.11 30.26 -4.91
C LEU A 714 -2.90 30.53 -3.99
N CYS A 715 -1.67 30.26 -4.44
CA CYS A 715 -0.45 30.55 -3.69
C CYS A 715 -0.29 32.05 -3.43
N MET A 716 -0.56 32.91 -4.42
CA MET A 716 -0.51 34.36 -4.22
C MET A 716 -1.53 34.84 -3.18
N ARG A 717 -2.75 34.31 -3.20
CA ARG A 717 -3.77 34.58 -2.17
C ARG A 717 -3.30 34.14 -0.79
N ALA A 718 -2.78 32.92 -0.66
CA ALA A 718 -2.30 32.38 0.61
C ALA A 718 -1.08 33.14 1.16
N GLN A 719 -0.18 33.60 0.29
CA GLN A 719 0.97 34.41 0.69
C GLN A 719 0.55 35.81 1.20
N GLY A 720 -0.49 36.40 0.60
CA GLY A 720 -1.10 37.65 1.07
C GLY A 720 -1.87 37.51 2.38
N ASP A 721 -2.24 36.28 2.76
CA ASP A 721 -3.07 35.98 3.93
C ASP A 721 -2.46 34.84 4.80
N PRO A 722 -1.28 35.06 5.40
CA PRO A 722 -0.49 34.02 6.08
C PRO A 722 -1.13 33.46 7.35
N ASP A 723 -2.11 34.17 7.93
CA ASP A 723 -2.82 33.76 9.15
C ASP A 723 -3.89 32.70 8.88
N ASN A 724 -4.19 32.46 7.60
CA ASN A 724 -5.28 31.59 7.18
C ASN A 724 -4.76 30.42 6.34
N GLN A 725 -5.40 29.26 6.49
CA GLN A 725 -5.07 28.08 5.70
C GLN A 725 -5.82 28.10 4.37
N TYR A 726 -5.16 27.62 3.32
CA TYR A 726 -5.69 27.48 1.98
C TYR A 726 -5.54 26.05 1.48
N ALA A 727 -6.37 25.61 0.54
CA ALA A 727 -6.26 24.26 -0.03
C ALA A 727 -6.49 24.20 -1.54
N ILE A 728 -5.81 23.28 -2.21
CA ILE A 728 -6.18 22.83 -3.55
C ILE A 728 -6.60 21.37 -3.47
N PHE A 729 -7.81 21.09 -3.95
CA PHE A 729 -8.36 19.75 -4.07
C PHE A 729 -8.20 19.29 -5.51
N ILE A 730 -7.50 18.18 -5.72
CA ILE A 730 -7.19 17.63 -7.05
C ILE A 730 -7.85 16.27 -7.19
N ASP A 731 -9.00 16.24 -7.86
CA ASP A 731 -9.70 14.98 -8.14
C ASP A 731 -9.02 14.24 -9.30
N GLU A 732 -8.97 12.91 -9.22
CA GLU A 732 -8.38 12.05 -10.24
C GLU A 732 -6.92 12.45 -10.58
N ILE A 733 -6.10 12.69 -9.55
CA ILE A 733 -4.75 13.26 -9.69
C ILE A 733 -3.87 12.45 -10.64
N ASN A 734 -4.08 11.14 -10.76
CA ASN A 734 -3.30 10.28 -11.64
C ASN A 734 -3.70 10.39 -13.13
N ARG A 735 -4.87 10.94 -13.49
CA ARG A 735 -5.37 11.02 -14.88
C ARG A 735 -4.70 12.07 -15.77
N GLY A 736 -3.82 12.89 -15.20
CA GLY A 736 -2.94 13.81 -15.93
C GLY A 736 -1.47 13.50 -15.64
N ASN A 737 -0.56 14.01 -16.47
CA ASN A 737 0.87 13.88 -16.23
C ASN A 737 1.30 14.80 -15.09
N VAL A 738 1.26 14.28 -13.86
CA VAL A 738 1.47 15.09 -12.65
C VAL A 738 2.86 15.73 -12.63
N SER A 739 3.89 15.03 -13.11
CA SER A 739 5.24 15.58 -13.21
C SER A 739 5.30 16.77 -14.16
N SER A 740 4.64 16.70 -15.32
CA SER A 740 4.55 17.83 -16.26
C SER A 740 3.69 18.97 -15.74
N ILE A 741 2.57 18.68 -15.06
CA ILE A 741 1.65 19.69 -14.53
C ILE A 741 2.30 20.50 -13.40
N PHE A 742 3.02 19.83 -12.48
CA PHE A 742 3.71 20.51 -11.37
C PHE A 742 5.03 21.14 -11.79
N GLY A 743 5.68 20.65 -12.84
CA GLY A 743 6.93 21.20 -13.38
C GLY A 743 8.00 21.34 -12.29
N GLU A 744 8.53 22.57 -12.12
CA GLU A 744 9.55 22.92 -11.14
C GLU A 744 9.04 22.87 -9.69
N LEU A 745 7.72 22.92 -9.48
CA LEU A 745 7.12 22.93 -8.15
C LEU A 745 7.17 21.58 -7.45
N ILE A 746 7.53 20.51 -8.17
CA ILE A 746 7.67 19.17 -7.60
C ILE A 746 8.58 19.18 -6.36
N THR A 747 9.60 20.04 -6.33
CA THR A 747 10.49 20.21 -5.17
C THR A 747 9.92 21.18 -4.14
N LEU A 748 9.21 22.23 -4.58
CA LEU A 748 8.73 23.31 -3.73
C LEU A 748 7.51 22.92 -2.88
N VAL A 749 6.80 21.84 -3.24
CA VAL A 749 5.68 21.33 -2.45
C VAL A 749 6.12 20.63 -1.15
N GLU A 750 7.40 20.28 -0.99
CA GLU A 750 7.94 19.68 0.23
C GLU A 750 7.79 20.61 1.43
N ASN A 751 7.45 20.06 2.60
CA ASN A 751 7.06 20.86 3.77
C ASN A 751 8.15 21.86 4.19
N ASP A 752 9.41 21.43 4.27
CA ASP A 752 10.54 22.27 4.71
C ASP A 752 11.00 23.30 3.67
N LYS A 753 10.63 23.11 2.39
CA LYS A 753 11.07 23.96 1.26
C LYS A 753 10.10 25.11 0.94
N ARG A 754 9.00 25.22 1.68
CA ARG A 754 7.97 26.22 1.46
C ARG A 754 8.38 27.60 1.99
N ILE A 755 7.73 28.63 1.47
CA ILE A 755 7.92 30.01 1.95
C ILE A 755 7.51 30.09 3.42
N GLY A 756 8.42 30.56 4.26
CA GLY A 756 8.27 30.68 5.71
C GLY A 756 8.73 29.47 6.53
N GLU A 757 9.41 28.50 5.92
CA GLU A 757 9.98 27.30 6.58
C GLU A 757 11.52 27.29 6.56
N GLU A 758 12.15 26.36 7.29
CA GLU A 758 13.59 26.35 7.56
C GLU A 758 14.47 26.28 6.29
N ASN A 759 14.05 25.51 5.28
CA ASN A 759 14.77 25.31 4.03
C ASN A 759 14.07 25.98 2.84
N GLU A 760 13.45 27.16 3.07
CA GLU A 760 12.70 27.92 2.06
C GLU A 760 13.41 27.96 0.69
N MET A 761 12.69 27.56 -0.34
CA MET A 761 13.18 27.51 -1.72
C MET A 761 12.21 28.19 -2.68
N THR A 762 12.76 28.83 -3.71
CA THR A 762 11.99 29.39 -4.83
C THR A 762 12.56 28.90 -6.16
N ALA A 763 11.72 28.86 -7.19
CA ALA A 763 12.11 28.57 -8.57
C ALA A 763 11.80 29.77 -9.48
N ILE A 764 12.54 29.90 -10.57
CA ILE A 764 12.25 30.91 -11.60
C ILE A 764 11.31 30.29 -12.62
N LEU A 765 10.10 30.84 -12.76
CA LEU A 765 9.10 30.31 -13.68
C LEU A 765 9.49 30.55 -15.16
N PRO A 766 9.21 29.61 -16.06
CA PRO A 766 9.73 29.63 -17.43
C PRO A 766 9.09 30.69 -18.32
N TYR A 767 7.82 31.05 -18.13
CA TYR A 767 7.14 32.04 -18.99
C TYR A 767 7.34 33.46 -18.46
N SER A 768 6.97 33.70 -17.20
CA SER A 768 7.02 35.03 -16.60
C SER A 768 8.43 35.47 -16.17
N LYS A 769 9.36 34.52 -16.04
CA LYS A 769 10.71 34.72 -15.48
C LYS A 769 10.71 35.30 -14.06
N GLN A 770 9.59 35.15 -13.34
CA GLN A 770 9.46 35.59 -11.96
C GLN A 770 9.88 34.47 -11.00
N SER A 771 10.44 34.85 -9.85
CA SER A 771 10.68 33.93 -8.74
C SER A 771 9.35 33.57 -8.08
N PHE A 772 9.15 32.29 -7.81
CA PHE A 772 7.92 31.74 -7.23
C PHE A 772 8.26 30.64 -6.22
N GLY A 773 7.52 30.60 -5.11
CA GLY A 773 7.61 29.56 -4.10
C GLY A 773 6.22 29.20 -3.57
N VAL A 774 6.08 28.01 -2.98
CA VAL A 774 4.81 27.54 -2.41
C VAL A 774 4.73 28.00 -0.95
N PRO A 775 3.69 28.73 -0.53
CA PRO A 775 3.51 29.14 0.88
C PRO A 775 3.28 27.97 1.84
N ARG A 776 3.75 28.10 3.09
CA ARG A 776 3.55 27.08 4.13
C ARG A 776 2.08 26.79 4.47
N ASN A 777 1.18 27.75 4.26
CA ASN A 777 -0.25 27.68 4.58
C ASN A 777 -1.13 27.13 3.44
N ILE A 778 -0.55 26.40 2.47
CA ILE A 778 -1.27 25.74 1.37
C ILE A 778 -1.39 24.23 1.65
N HIS A 779 -2.56 23.65 1.50
CA HIS A 779 -2.76 22.20 1.52
C HIS A 779 -3.02 21.68 0.11
N ILE A 780 -2.39 20.58 -0.28
CA ILE A 780 -2.59 19.91 -1.57
C ILE A 780 -3.21 18.54 -1.29
N ILE A 781 -4.46 18.35 -1.68
CA ILE A 781 -5.24 17.16 -1.32
C ILE A 781 -5.80 16.52 -2.59
N GLY A 782 -5.27 15.35 -2.94
CA GLY A 782 -5.65 14.61 -4.15
C GLY A 782 -6.61 13.44 -3.88
N THR A 783 -7.35 13.02 -4.89
CA THR A 783 -7.99 11.69 -4.95
C THR A 783 -7.38 10.85 -6.07
N MET A 784 -7.32 9.53 -5.87
CA MET A 784 -6.76 8.60 -6.84
C MET A 784 -7.55 7.29 -6.87
N ASN A 785 -7.98 6.85 -8.06
CA ASN A 785 -8.53 5.50 -8.24
C ASN A 785 -7.40 4.50 -8.54
N THR A 786 -7.42 3.35 -7.86
CA THR A 786 -6.40 2.30 -8.00
C THR A 786 -6.70 1.30 -9.11
N ALA A 787 -7.97 1.12 -9.48
CA ALA A 787 -8.38 0.13 -10.49
C ALA A 787 -8.13 0.58 -11.93
N ASP A 788 -7.91 1.88 -12.17
CA ASP A 788 -7.80 2.43 -13.52
C ASP A 788 -6.45 2.10 -14.17
N ARG A 789 -6.44 1.11 -15.06
CA ARG A 789 -5.24 0.63 -15.77
C ARG A 789 -4.73 1.58 -16.86
N SER A 790 -5.54 2.56 -17.26
CA SER A 790 -5.27 3.52 -18.35
C SER A 790 -4.55 4.78 -17.88
N VAL A 791 -4.09 4.80 -16.63
CA VAL A 791 -3.69 6.01 -15.94
C VAL A 791 -2.17 6.03 -15.74
N GLU A 792 -1.56 7.22 -15.85
CA GLU A 792 -0.12 7.37 -15.64
C GLU A 792 0.22 7.05 -14.17
N ALA A 793 1.19 6.15 -13.97
CA ALA A 793 1.66 5.84 -12.63
C ALA A 793 2.28 7.10 -12.01
N LEU A 794 1.84 7.47 -10.80
CA LEU A 794 2.40 8.61 -10.11
C LEU A 794 3.91 8.43 -9.91
N ASP A 795 4.69 9.42 -10.33
CA ASP A 795 6.15 9.41 -10.22
C ASP A 795 6.58 9.16 -8.76
N THR A 796 7.60 8.32 -8.58
CA THR A 796 8.25 8.07 -7.29
C THR A 796 8.68 9.34 -6.56
N ALA A 797 9.08 10.37 -7.31
CA ALA A 797 9.47 11.67 -6.78
C ALA A 797 8.27 12.38 -6.13
N LEU A 798 7.09 12.34 -6.77
CA LEU A 798 5.86 12.86 -6.18
C LEU A 798 5.40 11.98 -5.01
N ARG A 799 5.48 10.66 -5.13
CA ARG A 799 5.06 9.74 -4.07
C ARG A 799 5.77 9.99 -2.72
N ARG A 800 7.02 10.43 -2.72
CA ARG A 800 7.77 10.76 -1.48
C ARG A 800 7.30 12.07 -0.81
N ARG A 801 6.49 12.88 -1.50
CA ARG A 801 6.09 14.23 -1.09
C ARG A 801 4.63 14.34 -0.66
N PHE A 802 3.87 13.26 -0.84
CA PHE A 802 2.48 13.13 -0.41
C PHE A 802 2.33 12.01 0.60
N VAL A 803 1.46 12.22 1.58
CA VAL A 803 0.95 11.15 2.44
C VAL A 803 -0.17 10.42 1.71
N PHE A 804 -0.07 9.10 1.60
CA PHE A 804 -1.08 8.27 0.94
C PHE A 804 -2.01 7.66 1.97
N GLU A 805 -3.27 8.05 1.95
CA GLU A 805 -4.31 7.53 2.84
C GLU A 805 -5.23 6.61 2.05
N GLU A 806 -5.23 5.33 2.41
CA GLU A 806 -6.01 4.31 1.73
C GLU A 806 -7.47 4.33 2.18
N ILE A 807 -8.40 4.37 1.23
CA ILE A 807 -9.84 4.34 1.45
C ILE A 807 -10.41 3.09 0.78
N MET A 808 -10.54 2.03 1.58
CA MET A 808 -11.11 0.74 1.17
C MET A 808 -12.65 0.73 1.25
N PRO A 809 -13.33 -0.20 0.55
CA PRO A 809 -14.76 -0.41 0.75
C PRO A 809 -15.08 -0.71 2.21
N ASN A 810 -16.14 -0.08 2.74
CA ASN A 810 -16.66 -0.31 4.08
C ASN A 810 -18.08 -0.87 4.00
N PRO A 811 -18.25 -2.21 3.93
CA PRO A 811 -19.57 -2.84 3.86
C PRO A 811 -20.47 -2.52 5.04
N SER A 812 -19.92 -2.26 6.23
CA SER A 812 -20.71 -2.01 7.45
C SER A 812 -21.60 -0.76 7.35
N LEU A 813 -21.32 0.15 6.42
CA LEU A 813 -22.20 1.30 6.11
C LEU A 813 -23.54 0.88 5.49
N LEU A 814 -23.65 -0.37 5.00
CA LEU A 814 -24.83 -0.91 4.34
C LEU A 814 -25.65 -1.84 5.25
N ASN A 815 -25.28 -1.97 6.53
CA ASN A 815 -25.90 -2.94 7.45
C ASN A 815 -27.39 -2.70 7.72
N GLN A 816 -27.87 -1.45 7.58
CA GLN A 816 -29.28 -1.08 7.75
C GLN A 816 -30.12 -1.37 6.50
N ILE A 817 -29.49 -1.67 5.36
CA ILE A 817 -30.18 -1.93 4.10
C ILE A 817 -30.46 -3.43 4.00
N VAL A 818 -31.72 -3.80 4.25
CA VAL A 818 -32.17 -5.18 4.42
C VAL A 818 -33.18 -5.55 3.34
N PHE A 819 -33.10 -6.78 2.86
CA PHE A 819 -34.02 -7.41 1.91
C PHE A 819 -34.51 -8.74 2.48
N ASP A 820 -35.41 -9.42 1.77
CA ASP A 820 -35.88 -10.73 2.23
C ASP A 820 -34.74 -11.76 2.21
N GLY A 821 -34.28 -12.16 3.40
CA GLY A 821 -33.24 -13.18 3.61
C GLY A 821 -31.79 -12.68 3.66
N PHE A 822 -31.49 -11.43 3.34
CA PHE A 822 -30.12 -10.92 3.35
C PHE A 822 -30.02 -9.41 3.66
N ASN A 823 -28.80 -8.96 4.01
CA ASN A 823 -28.46 -7.54 4.13
C ASN A 823 -27.33 -7.16 3.17
N MET A 824 -27.24 -5.87 2.83
CA MET A 824 -26.27 -5.42 1.83
C MET A 824 -24.81 -5.38 2.30
N GLU A 825 -24.55 -5.38 3.61
CA GLU A 825 -23.18 -5.56 4.13
C GLU A 825 -22.63 -6.92 3.72
N GLU A 826 -23.42 -7.98 3.90
CA GLU A 826 -23.05 -9.35 3.55
C GLU A 826 -22.82 -9.52 2.05
N VAL A 827 -23.72 -8.96 1.22
CA VAL A 827 -23.61 -9.00 -0.25
C VAL A 827 -22.33 -8.34 -0.73
N LEU A 828 -22.04 -7.11 -0.28
CA LEU A 828 -20.85 -6.39 -0.72
C LEU A 828 -19.56 -7.07 -0.24
N ARG A 829 -19.53 -7.54 1.01
CA ARG A 829 -18.40 -8.30 1.56
C ARG A 829 -18.12 -9.55 0.71
N THR A 830 -19.15 -10.34 0.43
CA THR A 830 -19.04 -11.59 -0.34
C THR A 830 -18.51 -11.33 -1.76
N ILE A 831 -19.04 -10.32 -2.44
CA ILE A 831 -18.56 -9.92 -3.77
C ILE A 831 -17.09 -9.52 -3.71
N ASN A 832 -16.70 -8.69 -2.73
CA ASN A 832 -15.34 -8.18 -2.62
C ASN A 832 -14.32 -9.26 -2.26
N GLU A 833 -14.64 -10.19 -1.35
CA GLU A 833 -13.77 -11.33 -1.03
C GLU A 833 -13.50 -12.19 -2.26
N ARG A 834 -14.52 -12.41 -3.11
CA ARG A 834 -14.38 -13.16 -4.37
C ARG A 834 -13.55 -12.39 -5.40
N ILE A 835 -13.75 -11.08 -5.54
CA ILE A 835 -12.94 -10.24 -6.44
C ILE A 835 -11.48 -10.24 -6.00
N GLU A 836 -11.19 -10.11 -4.71
CA GLU A 836 -9.83 -10.05 -4.18
C GLU A 836 -9.04 -11.34 -4.46
N VAL A 837 -9.70 -12.50 -4.36
CA VAL A 837 -9.09 -13.79 -4.71
C VAL A 837 -8.89 -13.97 -6.21
N LEU A 838 -9.85 -13.52 -7.03
CA LEU A 838 -9.83 -13.74 -8.49
C LEU A 838 -9.03 -12.70 -9.27
N LEU A 839 -8.79 -11.54 -8.67
CA LEU A 839 -8.09 -10.41 -9.27
C LEU A 839 -7.09 -9.79 -8.29
N ASP A 840 -7.52 -8.83 -7.47
CA ASP A 840 -6.76 -8.22 -6.38
C ASP A 840 -7.67 -7.30 -5.54
N ARG A 841 -7.11 -6.74 -4.45
CA ARG A 841 -7.80 -5.83 -3.54
C ARG A 841 -8.17 -4.47 -4.16
N ASP A 842 -7.40 -4.00 -5.15
CA ASP A 842 -7.51 -2.66 -5.73
C ASP A 842 -8.71 -2.54 -6.69
N HIS A 843 -9.26 -3.67 -7.13
CA HIS A 843 -10.48 -3.78 -7.94
C HIS A 843 -11.73 -4.12 -7.12
N THR A 844 -11.67 -4.06 -5.78
CA THR A 844 -12.87 -4.27 -4.96
C THR A 844 -13.92 -3.17 -5.19
N ILE A 845 -15.19 -3.49 -5.00
CA ILE A 845 -16.31 -2.58 -5.24
C ILE A 845 -16.59 -1.77 -3.99
N GLY A 846 -16.65 -0.45 -4.15
CA GLY A 846 -16.99 0.46 -3.07
C GLY A 846 -18.47 0.49 -2.69
N HIS A 847 -18.75 0.93 -1.47
CA HIS A 847 -20.08 0.96 -0.89
C HIS A 847 -20.99 2.07 -1.46
N SER A 848 -20.43 3.08 -2.14
CA SER A 848 -21.21 4.22 -2.67
C SER A 848 -22.27 3.83 -3.70
N TYR A 849 -22.05 2.73 -4.43
CA TYR A 849 -23.05 2.21 -5.38
C TYR A 849 -24.37 1.83 -4.70
N PHE A 850 -24.31 1.46 -3.41
CA PHE A 850 -25.45 0.99 -2.64
C PHE A 850 -25.95 2.00 -1.59
N ILE A 851 -25.22 3.08 -1.28
CA ILE A 851 -25.61 4.07 -0.26
C ILE A 851 -27.02 4.62 -0.49
N SER A 852 -27.41 4.86 -1.75
CA SER A 852 -28.72 5.45 -2.06
C SER A 852 -29.87 4.43 -2.04
N LEU A 853 -29.58 3.15 -1.81
CA LEU A 853 -30.57 2.07 -1.82
C LEU A 853 -31.36 2.05 -0.52
N ASN A 854 -32.68 1.88 -0.62
CA ASN A 854 -33.55 1.67 0.52
C ASN A 854 -33.83 0.17 0.71
N SER A 855 -34.09 -0.24 1.95
CA SER A 855 -34.51 -1.61 2.27
C SER A 855 -35.76 -2.02 1.48
N GLY A 856 -35.76 -3.22 0.91
CA GLY A 856 -36.86 -3.76 0.10
C GLY A 856 -37.03 -3.15 -1.30
N ASP A 857 -36.19 -2.20 -1.73
CA ASP A 857 -36.26 -1.60 -3.07
C ASP A 857 -35.61 -2.52 -4.13
N THR A 858 -36.33 -3.57 -4.51
CA THR A 858 -35.87 -4.60 -5.45
C THR A 858 -35.66 -4.04 -6.86
N ILE A 859 -36.46 -3.05 -7.28
CA ILE A 859 -36.34 -2.41 -8.59
C ILE A 859 -35.00 -1.68 -8.68
N LYS A 860 -34.64 -0.91 -7.65
CA LYS A 860 -33.38 -0.18 -7.60
C LYS A 860 -32.19 -1.12 -7.39
N LEU A 861 -32.32 -2.17 -6.58
CA LEU A 861 -31.26 -3.17 -6.44
C LEU A 861 -30.93 -3.83 -7.79
N LYS A 862 -31.97 -4.23 -8.54
CA LYS A 862 -31.83 -4.79 -9.89
C LYS A 862 -31.15 -3.80 -10.85
N SER A 863 -31.50 -2.52 -10.78
CA SER A 863 -30.89 -1.49 -11.64
C SER A 863 -29.42 -1.23 -11.27
N ILE A 864 -29.07 -1.25 -9.98
CA ILE A 864 -27.68 -1.12 -9.51
C ILE A 864 -26.83 -2.28 -10.05
N PHE A 865 -27.31 -3.52 -9.95
CA PHE A 865 -26.58 -4.67 -10.50
C PHE A 865 -26.44 -4.59 -12.02
N ALA A 866 -27.53 -4.30 -12.74
CA ALA A 866 -27.53 -4.28 -14.20
C ALA A 866 -26.69 -3.15 -14.80
N ASN A 867 -26.70 -1.96 -14.19
CA ASN A 867 -26.12 -0.76 -14.78
C ASN A 867 -24.75 -0.37 -14.18
N ASN A 868 -24.42 -0.83 -12.98
CA ASN A 868 -23.17 -0.46 -12.30
C ASN A 868 -22.28 -1.68 -12.04
N ILE A 869 -22.79 -2.67 -11.30
CA ILE A 869 -21.96 -3.78 -10.79
C ILE A 869 -21.54 -4.74 -11.91
N ILE A 870 -22.49 -5.19 -12.73
CA ILE A 870 -22.20 -6.12 -13.83
C ILE A 870 -21.28 -5.47 -14.88
N PRO A 871 -21.55 -4.24 -15.39
CA PRO A 871 -20.63 -3.60 -16.32
C PRO A 871 -19.21 -3.42 -15.77
N LEU A 872 -19.08 -3.05 -14.49
CA LEU A 872 -17.77 -2.94 -13.83
C LEU A 872 -17.04 -4.28 -13.79
N LEU A 873 -17.74 -5.37 -13.46
CA LEU A 873 -17.18 -6.71 -13.49
C LEU A 873 -16.82 -7.18 -14.91
N GLN A 874 -17.57 -6.77 -15.94
CA GLN A 874 -17.23 -7.05 -17.34
C GLN A 874 -15.95 -6.33 -17.77
N GLU A 875 -15.68 -5.14 -17.24
CA GLU A 875 -14.43 -4.42 -17.45
C GLU A 875 -13.26 -5.12 -16.74
N TYR A 876 -13.45 -5.53 -15.47
CA TYR A 876 -12.43 -6.24 -14.70
C TYR A 876 -12.08 -7.61 -15.27
N PHE A 877 -13.08 -8.35 -15.72
CA PHE A 877 -12.98 -9.71 -16.24
C PHE A 877 -13.31 -9.74 -17.74
N TYR A 878 -12.55 -8.97 -18.53
CA TYR A 878 -12.75 -8.84 -19.97
C TYR A 878 -12.77 -10.20 -20.69
N HIS A 879 -13.94 -10.56 -21.24
CA HIS A 879 -14.26 -11.86 -21.87
C HIS A 879 -14.18 -13.10 -20.97
N ASP A 880 -14.16 -12.95 -19.64
CA ASP A 880 -14.06 -14.05 -18.67
C ASP A 880 -15.34 -14.14 -17.82
N TYR A 881 -16.44 -14.54 -18.47
CA TYR A 881 -17.75 -14.71 -17.84
C TYR A 881 -17.80 -15.85 -16.83
N GLU A 882 -16.84 -16.78 -16.88
CA GLU A 882 -16.69 -17.85 -15.90
C GLU A 882 -16.32 -17.26 -14.53
N LYS A 883 -15.35 -16.33 -14.48
CA LYS A 883 -15.01 -15.62 -13.24
C LYS A 883 -16.16 -14.75 -12.74
N ILE A 884 -16.89 -14.09 -13.64
CA ILE A 884 -18.10 -13.34 -13.24
C ILE A 884 -19.14 -14.30 -12.63
N ALA A 885 -19.26 -15.53 -13.16
CA ALA A 885 -20.13 -16.56 -12.58
C ALA A 885 -19.67 -17.00 -11.19
N LEU A 886 -18.35 -17.12 -10.95
CA LEU A 886 -17.81 -17.42 -9.62
C LEU A 886 -18.10 -16.30 -8.60
N ILE A 887 -18.19 -15.05 -9.05
CA ILE A 887 -18.47 -13.90 -8.19
C ILE A 887 -19.96 -13.77 -7.88
N LEU A 888 -20.81 -13.81 -8.91
CA LEU A 888 -22.24 -13.49 -8.79
C LEU A 888 -23.15 -14.72 -8.68
N GLY A 889 -22.70 -15.90 -9.11
CA GLY A 889 -23.49 -17.13 -9.11
C GLY A 889 -24.50 -17.25 -10.26
N GLU A 890 -25.23 -18.36 -10.26
CA GLU A 890 -26.15 -18.73 -11.35
C GLU A 890 -27.41 -17.87 -11.44
N GLY A 891 -27.69 -17.07 -10.40
CA GLY A 891 -28.73 -16.06 -10.39
C GLY A 891 -28.48 -14.93 -11.41
N PHE A 892 -27.22 -14.72 -11.81
CA PHE A 892 -26.80 -13.66 -12.72
C PHE A 892 -26.17 -14.18 -14.01
N VAL A 893 -25.53 -15.36 -13.96
CA VAL A 893 -24.81 -15.95 -15.10
C VAL A 893 -25.39 -17.33 -15.44
N THR A 894 -25.44 -17.70 -16.72
CA THR A 894 -25.91 -19.01 -17.17
C THR A 894 -24.85 -19.72 -18.03
N PRO A 895 -24.69 -21.04 -17.87
CA PRO A 895 -23.93 -21.84 -18.82
C PRO A 895 -24.74 -22.01 -20.11
N ASN A 896 -24.11 -21.74 -21.23
CA ASN A 896 -24.60 -21.99 -22.58
C ASN A 896 -23.76 -23.11 -23.21
N LYS A 897 -24.34 -24.32 -23.24
CA LYS A 897 -23.74 -25.47 -23.93
C LYS A 897 -24.03 -25.34 -25.42
N LEU A 898 -23.03 -24.93 -26.18
CA LEU A 898 -23.15 -24.78 -27.62
C LEU A 898 -23.01 -26.14 -28.30
N LYS A 899 -24.13 -26.72 -28.75
CA LYS A 899 -24.10 -27.85 -29.69
C LYS A 899 -23.76 -27.34 -31.09
N ILE A 900 -22.47 -27.10 -31.33
CA ILE A 900 -21.96 -26.68 -32.63
C ILE A 900 -21.18 -27.84 -33.24
N ASN A 901 -21.49 -28.18 -34.49
CA ASN A 901 -20.68 -29.12 -35.26
C ASN A 901 -19.41 -28.41 -35.72
N PHE A 902 -18.28 -28.74 -35.11
CA PHE A 902 -16.98 -28.23 -35.51
C PHE A 902 -16.45 -28.98 -36.75
N ALA A 903 -15.66 -28.31 -37.58
CA ALA A 903 -15.02 -28.95 -38.73
C ALA A 903 -13.97 -29.97 -38.27
N THR A 904 -13.99 -31.17 -38.85
CA THR A 904 -12.99 -32.22 -38.58
C THR A 904 -11.59 -31.80 -39.00
N PHE A 905 -10.63 -31.86 -38.08
CA PHE A 905 -9.21 -31.59 -38.32
C PHE A 905 -8.38 -32.75 -37.77
N LYS A 906 -7.40 -33.26 -38.54
CA LYS A 906 -6.70 -34.55 -38.27
C LYS A 906 -6.02 -34.68 -36.89
N GLU A 907 -5.88 -33.59 -36.15
CA GLU A 907 -5.17 -33.51 -34.87
C GLU A 907 -5.98 -32.82 -33.76
N ILE A 908 -7.22 -32.39 -34.06
CA ILE A 908 -8.10 -31.69 -33.11
C ILE A 908 -9.54 -32.17 -33.34
N ASP A 909 -10.00 -33.10 -32.51
CA ASP A 909 -11.34 -33.68 -32.64
C ASP A 909 -12.43 -32.89 -31.88
N THR A 910 -12.07 -32.17 -30.81
CA THR A 910 -13.02 -31.40 -29.97
C THR A 910 -12.37 -30.15 -29.35
N PRO A 911 -13.12 -29.07 -29.10
CA PRO A 911 -12.63 -27.90 -28.36
C PRO A 911 -12.41 -28.22 -26.87
N GLU A 912 -11.46 -27.51 -26.23
CA GLU A 912 -11.10 -27.70 -24.80
C GLU A 912 -12.26 -27.45 -23.82
N SER A 913 -13.27 -26.66 -24.20
CA SER A 913 -14.50 -26.48 -23.44
C SER A 913 -15.70 -26.27 -24.37
N GLU A 914 -16.77 -27.02 -24.14
CA GLU A 914 -18.05 -26.91 -24.84
C GLU A 914 -19.02 -25.93 -24.16
N THR A 915 -18.67 -25.45 -22.96
CA THR A 915 -19.54 -24.58 -22.16
C THR A 915 -19.01 -23.15 -22.19
N LYS A 916 -19.82 -22.24 -22.73
CA LYS A 916 -19.58 -20.80 -22.59
C LYS A 916 -20.51 -20.22 -21.54
N TYR A 917 -20.05 -19.26 -20.75
CA TYR A 917 -20.90 -18.55 -19.80
C TYR A 917 -21.39 -17.24 -20.41
N GLN A 918 -22.63 -16.87 -20.09
CA GLN A 918 -23.24 -15.61 -20.53
C GLN A 918 -24.12 -15.03 -19.43
N LEU A 919 -24.18 -13.70 -19.35
CA LEU A 919 -25.08 -13.00 -18.44
C LEU A 919 -26.55 -13.33 -18.77
N ARG A 920 -27.38 -13.44 -17.73
CA ARG A 920 -28.83 -13.56 -17.93
C ARG A 920 -29.37 -12.29 -18.56
N THR A 921 -30.14 -12.43 -19.63
CA THR A 921 -30.79 -11.30 -20.32
C THR A 921 -31.87 -10.65 -19.48
N GLN A 922 -32.49 -11.39 -18.54
CA GLN A 922 -33.42 -10.86 -17.54
C GLN A 922 -33.22 -11.54 -16.20
N ILE A 923 -33.13 -10.72 -15.14
CA ILE A 923 -33.20 -11.17 -13.74
C ILE A 923 -34.66 -11.01 -13.31
N THR A 924 -35.42 -12.10 -13.25
CA THR A 924 -36.86 -12.07 -12.90
C THR A 924 -37.09 -11.79 -11.42
N ASP A 925 -36.23 -12.33 -10.56
CA ASP A 925 -36.25 -12.13 -9.11
C ASP A 925 -34.82 -11.82 -8.64
N ILE A 926 -34.59 -10.56 -8.26
CA ILE A 926 -33.27 -10.10 -7.82
C ILE A 926 -32.94 -10.59 -6.42
N GLU A 927 -33.94 -10.75 -5.55
CA GLU A 927 -33.69 -11.22 -4.18
C GLU A 927 -33.30 -12.69 -4.19
N LYS A 928 -33.97 -13.51 -5.01
CA LYS A 928 -33.55 -14.89 -5.23
C LYS A 928 -32.14 -14.96 -5.85
N ALA A 929 -31.86 -14.14 -6.85
CA ALA A 929 -30.52 -14.12 -7.46
C ALA A 929 -29.42 -13.76 -6.45
N VAL A 930 -29.68 -12.83 -5.54
CA VAL A 930 -28.74 -12.44 -4.48
C VAL A 930 -28.64 -13.51 -3.39
N ARG A 931 -29.72 -14.19 -3.01
CA ARG A 931 -29.66 -15.34 -2.09
C ARG A 931 -28.80 -16.48 -2.64
N ILE A 932 -28.91 -16.76 -3.94
CA ILE A 932 -28.03 -17.69 -4.65
C ILE A 932 -26.58 -17.22 -4.61
N LEU A 933 -26.32 -15.92 -4.85
CA LEU A 933 -24.98 -15.34 -4.73
C LEU A 933 -24.37 -15.61 -3.35
N LEU A 934 -25.18 -15.55 -2.29
CA LEU A 934 -24.79 -15.81 -0.90
C LEU A 934 -24.77 -17.30 -0.50
N ASN A 935 -25.05 -18.23 -1.43
CA ASN A 935 -25.18 -19.67 -1.17
C ASN A 935 -26.26 -20.02 -0.13
N GLN A 936 -27.37 -19.26 -0.09
CA GLN A 936 -28.43 -19.45 0.91
C GLN A 936 -29.61 -20.33 0.44
N ASP A 937 -29.65 -20.75 -0.82
CA ASP A 937 -30.78 -21.47 -1.44
C ASP A 937 -30.64 -23.02 -1.46
N GLU A 938 -29.69 -23.61 -0.71
CA GLU A 938 -29.45 -25.07 -0.67
C GLU A 938 -30.52 -25.92 0.08
N GLN A 939 -31.75 -25.42 0.29
CA GLN A 939 -32.82 -26.21 0.94
C GLN A 939 -33.87 -26.83 0.01
N ASP A 940 -33.80 -26.65 -1.31
CA ASP A 940 -34.75 -27.27 -2.26
C ASP A 940 -34.08 -28.06 -3.41
N GLN A 941 -33.05 -28.88 -3.11
CA GLN A 941 -32.55 -29.93 -4.02
C GLN A 941 -32.71 -31.35 -3.46
#